data_AF-A0A244ENI1-F1
#
_entry.id   AF-A0A244ENI1-F1
#
_cell.length_a   1.000
_cell.length_b   1.000
_cell.length_c   1.000
_cell.angle_alpha   90.00
_cell.angle_beta   90.00
_cell.angle_gamma   90.00
#
_symmetry.space_group_name_H-M   'P 1'
#
loop_
_entity.id
_entity.type
_entity.pdbx_description
1 polymer ?
#
loop_
_entity_poly.entity_id
_entity_poly.type
_entity_poly.pdbx_seq_one_letter_code
_entity_poly.pdbx_strand_id
1 'polypeptide(L)'
;MGKRARSLDGQSLGPKQFTPSTVAIREHRAREGADRLIDQIVERFAVKNDFPDDGDHAVFALLVQLPEWPADLSIRVQNEREEVLAVYLKGKNESDIQNAVVLTLNEDKDYVAPEGTVLSDEEPLLHLIFSQLPGNSTLGMGGNFPGSSSVAGRIVTLREQVAGLASEQRPLLFAALLADEGASKSTLDVRQPNPFLPLWDRRSAKLPPVLGWLCALCPEVPVGRLEELLERMQLTEEQQVDFLENDVLPDAFDEAMAISLDEWTRSTAIDGLSRTRIFNQYTDELARTTAWELLAASGRNLVIVDYGMSKYVPEGPDDTSIVLLHDGFGHYRAQDISNGEISVFKEGTDSFYLAISSQLKAEERSLLGMQFEQDVAGFRKVLTQHAIKDNGGWFDPEKPTGIERELLPEWFAEASDDDKYNWKLAVQDYSQALLEAQAPDLLEPAGYGAPDQLRHYAREKLQERILLDHGVEVNPDEVSIHTVSIEIDPGFFLDLDYEFAGPSEAQAHYETQQRSLTDLSLENIAVTDLNFLLTSRAFDAQGQLIGFLKAGYLFGLIRDLNIGEDYPQYLRTLLSTSTTGKWHRERYARVMQAQMRLDGIEAKMAGDFLGDGSLPPDLANRGHKWLTAVLDHPVESDDRATVEGHRIQASPLSINGVPLSGVLAIGVEARASVGSLVIFTPQAPDGTCFREMSSPKELQQFLLEPAMLDYLVGRAALPSQAEVRRALTVDRDALFMELLPCSENFLEAVYDAEVERVISAVDEQTHSNWETNWQSAWEITKTVGNIILTFTPFKVQLPIAAIRSFYAIWQGVGKAADEEGSAPLYFVQAALLLADGLTLPKGRRVKPFSAATVGRSVLDPKTAVPKAPVGMTLRDDGIYRGLHEKAQEGVPSRFYAVQQEKAYAVRYDSDSAAWRVIDSRRPDAYYQLPIQLDDQGVWVHASTGLRGGGKHPVKKLPSEVGKAKDEAGQSGGKLRYKVNMNDFFNSTEFKKADKDIQAKDLEGAVKNAIEKYVLDGSGHLHRWKHDGKNHIDKKERLFFLDLTSIGNSTGRGDWRLVLRRAEKGMLQPFDILNHKDM
;
A
#
# COMPACT_ATOMS: atom_id res chain seq x y z
N MET A 1 -3.57 15.88 3.42
CA MET A 1 -2.23 15.30 3.18
C MET A 1 -1.71 14.67 4.48
N GLY A 2 -0.90 13.61 4.46
CA GLY A 2 -0.34 13.03 5.70
C GLY A 2 0.57 14.01 6.42
N LYS A 3 0.49 14.07 7.76
CA LYS A 3 1.37 14.93 8.56
C LYS A 3 2.83 14.62 8.20
N ARG A 4 3.50 15.58 7.56
CA ARG A 4 4.96 15.56 7.44
C ARG A 4 5.55 15.73 8.84
N ALA A 5 6.69 15.09 9.11
CA ALA A 5 7.53 15.59 10.19
C ALA A 5 7.83 17.08 9.91
N ARG A 6 7.82 17.92 10.95
CA ARG A 6 7.97 19.38 10.81
C ARG A 6 9.26 19.69 10.04
N SER A 7 9.19 20.69 9.14
CA SER A 7 10.39 21.24 8.48
C SER A 7 11.44 21.67 9.50
N LEU A 8 12.70 21.75 9.08
CA LEU A 8 13.82 22.19 9.93
C LEU A 8 13.52 23.52 10.65
N ASP A 9 12.82 24.44 9.98
CA ASP A 9 12.39 25.73 10.55
C ASP A 9 11.31 25.56 11.64
N GLY A 10 10.41 24.58 11.50
CA GLY A 10 9.31 24.30 12.44
C GLY A 10 9.72 23.52 13.71
N GLN A 11 10.92 22.92 13.74
CA GLN A 11 11.48 22.26 14.92
C GLN A 11 12.01 23.27 15.97
N SER A 12 12.23 24.53 15.58
CA SER A 12 12.82 25.55 16.45
C SER A 12 11.82 26.26 17.40
N LEU A 13 10.50 26.08 17.21
CA LEU A 13 9.48 27.02 17.74
C LEU A 13 8.40 26.40 18.66
N GLY A 14 8.61 25.25 19.30
CA GLY A 14 7.66 24.70 20.29
C GLY A 14 8.23 23.61 21.20
N PRO A 15 7.48 23.12 22.21
CA PRO A 15 7.90 21.95 22.99
C PRO A 15 8.20 20.78 22.03
N LYS A 16 9.30 20.06 22.26
CA LYS A 16 9.76 18.91 21.46
C LYS A 16 8.73 17.77 21.53
N GLN A 17 7.62 17.90 20.81
CA GLN A 17 6.62 16.86 20.66
C GLN A 17 6.77 16.31 19.24
N PHE A 18 7.44 15.17 19.14
CA PHE A 18 7.73 14.50 17.88
C PHE A 18 6.42 13.94 17.28
N THR A 19 6.19 14.17 15.98
CA THR A 19 5.03 13.62 15.25
C THR A 19 5.56 12.68 14.17
N PRO A 20 5.31 11.37 14.28
CA PRO A 20 5.90 10.37 13.38
C PRO A 20 5.25 10.34 12.00
N SER A 21 6.01 9.88 11.01
CA SER A 21 5.46 9.51 9.71
C SER A 21 4.76 8.14 9.76
N THR A 22 3.88 7.91 8.79
CA THR A 22 3.22 6.61 8.61
C THR A 22 4.21 5.47 8.36
N VAL A 23 5.31 5.78 7.66
CA VAL A 23 6.39 4.81 7.37
C VAL A 23 7.05 4.36 8.66
N ALA A 24 7.37 5.30 9.55
CA ALA A 24 7.98 4.97 10.84
C ALA A 24 7.07 4.14 11.75
N ILE A 25 5.75 4.40 11.73
CA ILE A 25 4.77 3.58 12.45
C ILE A 25 4.77 2.15 11.91
N ARG A 26 4.75 1.98 10.57
CA ARG A 26 4.75 0.68 9.92
C ARG A 26 6.01 -0.11 10.26
N GLU A 27 7.19 0.50 10.14
CA GLU A 27 8.47 -0.14 10.44
C GLU A 27 8.62 -0.49 11.92
N HIS A 28 8.10 0.35 12.82
CA HIS A 28 8.08 0.03 14.24
C HIS A 28 7.21 -1.19 14.53
N ARG A 29 6.02 -1.28 13.94
CA ARG A 29 5.16 -2.47 14.08
C ARG A 29 5.76 -3.69 13.42
N ALA A 30 6.45 -3.56 12.30
CA ALA A 30 7.18 -4.67 11.69
C ALA A 30 8.23 -5.24 12.66
N ARG A 31 9.00 -4.36 13.32
CA ARG A 31 9.96 -4.74 14.38
C ARG A 31 9.27 -5.41 15.56
N GLU A 32 8.18 -4.85 16.07
CA GLU A 32 7.43 -5.47 17.16
C GLU A 32 6.84 -6.83 16.75
N GLY A 33 6.28 -6.93 15.54
CA GLY A 33 5.75 -8.17 14.99
C GLY A 33 6.83 -9.25 14.87
N ALA A 34 8.02 -8.88 14.40
CA ALA A 34 9.17 -9.76 14.36
C ALA A 34 9.60 -10.23 15.76
N ASP A 35 9.69 -9.32 16.74
CA ASP A 35 10.00 -9.69 18.12
C ASP A 35 8.95 -10.62 18.72
N ARG A 36 7.65 -10.30 18.55
CA ARG A 36 6.55 -11.14 19.03
C ARG A 36 6.54 -12.52 18.39
N LEU A 37 6.80 -12.61 17.09
CA LEU A 37 6.91 -13.88 16.38
C LEU A 37 8.06 -14.72 16.96
N ILE A 38 9.21 -14.10 17.23
CA ILE A 38 10.33 -14.79 17.88
C ILE A 38 9.95 -15.22 19.29
N ASP A 39 9.28 -14.37 20.07
CA ASP A 39 8.81 -14.70 21.43
C ASP A 39 7.84 -15.87 21.41
N GLN A 40 6.88 -15.91 20.46
CA GLN A 40 6.00 -17.07 20.27
C GLN A 40 6.80 -18.34 19.95
N ILE A 41 7.81 -18.25 19.09
CA ILE A 41 8.66 -19.41 18.77
C ILE A 41 9.44 -19.88 20.01
N VAL A 42 10.02 -18.95 20.76
CA VAL A 42 10.86 -19.26 21.93
C VAL A 42 10.03 -19.80 23.09
N GLU A 43 8.89 -19.19 23.39
CA GLU A 43 8.11 -19.47 24.59
C GLU A 43 7.04 -20.54 24.38
N ARG A 44 6.47 -20.60 23.16
CA ARG A 44 5.25 -21.37 22.90
C ARG A 44 5.41 -22.48 21.88
N PHE A 45 6.38 -22.43 20.96
CA PHE A 45 6.57 -23.51 19.98
C PHE A 45 6.92 -24.87 20.62
N ALA A 46 7.45 -24.90 21.84
CA ALA A 46 7.64 -26.14 22.58
C ALA A 46 6.30 -26.80 23.00
N VAL A 47 5.21 -26.03 23.03
CA VAL A 47 3.86 -26.52 23.36
C VAL A 47 3.29 -27.30 22.18
N LYS A 48 2.72 -28.47 22.48
CA LYS A 48 2.09 -29.35 21.49
C LYS A 48 0.98 -28.62 20.72
N ASN A 49 0.97 -28.79 19.40
CA ASN A 49 0.03 -28.18 18.44
C ASN A 49 0.03 -26.64 18.40
N ASP A 50 0.99 -25.98 19.04
CA ASP A 50 1.13 -24.53 18.95
C ASP A 50 2.04 -24.18 17.76
N PHE A 51 1.57 -23.31 16.88
CA PHE A 51 2.30 -22.88 15.69
C PHE A 51 2.14 -21.36 15.56
N PRO A 52 3.22 -20.61 15.30
CA PRO A 52 3.13 -19.16 15.22
C PRO A 52 2.28 -18.69 14.03
N ASP A 53 1.47 -17.66 14.25
CA ASP A 53 0.59 -17.09 13.22
C ASP A 53 1.41 -16.45 12.10
N ASP A 54 1.11 -16.84 10.86
CA ASP A 54 1.86 -16.43 9.66
C ASP A 54 3.39 -16.67 9.77
N GLY A 55 3.84 -17.50 10.72
CA GLY A 55 5.24 -17.71 11.10
C GLY A 55 5.94 -18.91 10.45
N ASP A 56 5.28 -19.63 9.55
CA ASP A 56 5.79 -20.87 8.94
C ASP A 56 7.17 -20.70 8.30
N HIS A 57 7.37 -19.58 7.61
CA HIS A 57 8.62 -19.24 6.95
C HIS A 57 9.80 -19.14 7.95
N ALA A 58 9.54 -18.58 9.14
CA ALA A 58 10.53 -18.46 10.21
C ALA A 58 10.88 -19.84 10.79
N VAL A 59 9.86 -20.69 10.98
CA VAL A 59 10.06 -22.07 11.44
C VAL A 59 10.86 -22.88 10.42
N PHE A 60 10.55 -22.78 9.12
CA PHE A 60 11.30 -23.47 8.07
C PHE A 60 12.74 -23.00 7.97
N ALA A 61 12.97 -21.68 8.09
CA ALA A 61 14.30 -21.11 8.14
C ALA A 61 15.10 -21.64 9.35
N LEU A 62 14.48 -21.78 10.51
CA LEU A 62 15.12 -22.36 11.71
C LEU A 62 15.40 -23.85 11.54
N LEU A 63 14.45 -24.62 11.00
CA LEU A 63 14.57 -26.08 10.82
C LEU A 63 15.81 -26.45 10.00
N VAL A 64 16.03 -25.77 8.86
CA VAL A 64 17.17 -26.08 7.97
C VAL A 64 18.53 -25.69 8.58
N GLN A 65 18.53 -24.88 9.64
CA GLN A 65 19.74 -24.44 10.35
C GLN A 65 20.06 -25.31 11.58
N LEU A 66 19.19 -26.28 11.92
CA LEU A 66 19.50 -27.23 13.00
C LEU A 66 20.77 -28.05 12.69
N PRO A 67 21.61 -28.36 13.69
CA PRO A 67 22.82 -29.16 13.50
C PRO A 67 22.54 -30.50 12.81
N GLU A 68 21.46 -31.16 13.19
CA GLU A 68 21.03 -32.48 12.71
C GLU A 68 20.28 -32.43 11.36
N TRP A 69 19.98 -31.24 10.83
CA TRP A 69 19.39 -31.12 9.50
C TRP A 69 20.41 -31.55 8.41
N PRO A 70 20.04 -32.48 7.49
CA PRO A 70 20.94 -32.94 6.43
C PRO A 70 21.37 -31.80 5.49
N ALA A 71 22.67 -31.70 5.20
CA ALA A 71 23.21 -30.60 4.38
C ALA A 71 22.74 -30.64 2.91
N ASP A 72 22.38 -31.82 2.41
CA ASP A 72 21.90 -32.11 1.07
C ASP A 72 20.37 -32.07 0.94
N LEU A 73 19.66 -31.66 1.99
CA LEU A 73 18.19 -31.60 2.05
C LEU A 73 17.71 -30.14 2.13
N SER A 74 16.74 -29.79 1.29
CA SER A 74 16.06 -28.49 1.32
C SER A 74 14.59 -28.63 1.75
N ILE A 75 13.98 -27.52 2.19
CA ILE A 75 12.51 -27.37 2.26
C ILE A 75 12.10 -26.49 1.09
N ARG A 76 11.21 -27.01 0.24
CA ARG A 76 10.66 -26.31 -0.92
C ARG A 76 9.17 -26.09 -0.67
N VAL A 77 8.79 -24.83 -0.50
CA VAL A 77 7.39 -24.41 -0.42
C VAL A 77 6.92 -24.09 -1.83
N GLN A 78 5.83 -24.69 -2.27
CA GLN A 78 5.26 -24.51 -3.60
C GLN A 78 3.74 -24.32 -3.52
N ASN A 79 3.13 -23.77 -4.56
CA ASN A 79 1.67 -23.79 -4.69
C ASN A 79 1.19 -25.13 -5.29
N GLU A 80 -0.13 -25.31 -5.43
CA GLU A 80 -0.75 -26.50 -6.01
C GLU A 80 -0.33 -26.82 -7.48
N ARG A 81 0.40 -25.91 -8.14
CA ARG A 81 0.92 -26.06 -9.52
C ARG A 81 2.41 -26.34 -9.55
N GLU A 82 2.96 -26.79 -8.42
CA GLU A 82 4.39 -27.06 -8.25
C GLU A 82 5.29 -25.84 -8.47
N GLU A 83 4.72 -24.63 -8.50
CA GLU A 83 5.51 -23.43 -8.61
C GLU A 83 6.12 -23.09 -7.26
N VAL A 84 7.45 -23.03 -7.25
CA VAL A 84 8.22 -22.76 -6.04
C VAL A 84 7.95 -21.33 -5.57
N LEU A 85 7.54 -21.20 -4.32
CA LEU A 85 7.31 -19.94 -3.62
C LEU A 85 8.53 -19.55 -2.79
N ALA A 86 9.15 -20.51 -2.11
CA ALA A 86 10.35 -20.30 -1.31
C ALA A 86 11.19 -21.58 -1.20
N VAL A 87 12.51 -21.42 -1.14
CA VAL A 87 13.45 -22.52 -0.88
C VAL A 87 14.29 -22.21 0.35
N TYR A 88 14.25 -23.09 1.34
CA TYR A 88 15.08 -23.03 2.54
C TYR A 88 16.12 -24.15 2.48
N LEU A 89 17.37 -23.81 2.73
CA LEU A 89 18.45 -24.79 2.82
C LEU A 89 19.52 -24.34 3.82
N LYS A 90 20.34 -25.29 4.25
CA LYS A 90 21.41 -25.06 5.23
C LYS A 90 22.50 -24.15 4.67
N GLY A 91 23.04 -24.49 3.50
CA GLY A 91 24.11 -23.77 2.80
C GLY A 91 23.69 -22.49 2.08
N LYS A 92 24.35 -22.20 0.95
CA LYS A 92 24.05 -21.07 0.06
C LYS A 92 24.04 -21.44 -1.43
N ASN A 93 24.21 -22.72 -1.74
CA ASN A 93 24.35 -23.22 -3.10
C ASN A 93 23.32 -24.33 -3.33
N GLU A 94 22.46 -24.18 -4.33
CA GLU A 94 21.44 -25.20 -4.64
C GLU A 94 22.07 -26.48 -5.20
N SER A 95 23.26 -26.37 -5.81
CA SER A 95 23.99 -27.52 -6.37
C SER A 95 24.41 -28.57 -5.33
N ASP A 96 24.45 -28.20 -4.05
CA ASP A 96 24.76 -29.11 -2.96
C ASP A 96 23.53 -29.94 -2.51
N ILE A 97 22.33 -29.61 -3.00
CA ILE A 97 21.06 -30.23 -2.61
C ILE A 97 20.74 -31.42 -3.52
N GLN A 98 20.49 -32.58 -2.90
CA GLN A 98 20.10 -33.82 -3.59
C GLN A 98 18.63 -34.18 -3.38
N ASN A 99 18.05 -33.75 -2.25
CA ASN A 99 16.69 -34.09 -1.85
C ASN A 99 15.93 -32.82 -1.39
N ALA A 100 14.60 -32.86 -1.43
CA ALA A 100 13.75 -31.78 -0.94
C ALA A 100 12.52 -32.31 -0.20
N VAL A 101 12.20 -31.69 0.93
CA VAL A 101 10.86 -31.76 1.53
C VAL A 101 9.98 -30.78 0.78
N VAL A 102 8.93 -31.27 0.13
CA VAL A 102 8.01 -30.47 -0.67
C VAL A 102 6.75 -30.20 0.13
N LEU A 103 6.44 -28.92 0.35
CA LEU A 103 5.26 -28.44 1.05
C LEU A 103 4.38 -27.65 0.09
N THR A 104 3.18 -28.15 -0.16
CA THR A 104 2.23 -27.54 -1.10
C THR A 104 1.23 -26.69 -0.35
N LEU A 105 1.10 -25.42 -0.73
CA LEU A 105 0.18 -24.44 -0.15
C LEU A 105 -1.01 -24.20 -1.10
N ASN A 106 -2.23 -24.20 -0.57
CA ASN A 106 -3.45 -23.90 -1.33
C ASN A 106 -3.83 -22.39 -1.28
N GLU A 107 -4.92 -22.03 -1.95
CA GLU A 107 -5.43 -20.64 -1.99
C GLU A 107 -5.85 -20.12 -0.61
N ASP A 108 -6.32 -21.00 0.28
CA ASP A 108 -6.69 -20.68 1.67
C ASP A 108 -5.47 -20.52 2.60
N LYS A 109 -4.24 -20.63 2.06
CA LYS A 109 -2.98 -20.70 2.81
C LYS A 109 -2.84 -21.91 3.74
N ASP A 110 -3.62 -22.97 3.55
CA ASP A 110 -3.42 -24.25 4.23
C ASP A 110 -2.41 -25.11 3.48
N TYR A 111 -1.69 -25.99 4.19
CA TYR A 111 -0.84 -26.99 3.55
C TYR A 111 -1.67 -28.20 3.11
N VAL A 112 -1.29 -28.79 1.99
CA VAL A 112 -1.96 -29.97 1.41
C VAL A 112 -1.03 -31.16 1.49
N ALA A 113 -1.54 -32.27 2.03
CA ALA A 113 -0.81 -33.52 2.06
C ALA A 113 -0.72 -34.17 0.66
N PRO A 114 0.39 -34.81 0.29
CA PRO A 114 0.47 -35.61 -0.93
C PRO A 114 -0.49 -36.81 -0.91
N GLU A 115 -0.91 -37.27 -2.09
CA GLU A 115 -1.79 -38.43 -2.25
C GLU A 115 -1.23 -39.68 -1.54
N GLY A 116 -2.08 -40.37 -0.76
CA GLY A 116 -1.69 -41.57 -0.01
C GLY A 116 -0.94 -41.32 1.32
N THR A 117 -0.71 -40.05 1.70
CA THR A 117 -0.09 -39.71 2.99
C THR A 117 -1.07 -39.89 4.15
N VAL A 118 -0.71 -40.69 5.14
CA VAL A 118 -1.48 -40.82 6.39
C VAL A 118 -1.17 -39.61 7.27
N LEU A 119 -2.15 -38.72 7.43
CA LEU A 119 -2.04 -37.58 8.33
C LEU A 119 -2.34 -37.99 9.77
N SER A 120 -1.58 -37.41 10.70
CA SER A 120 -1.91 -37.45 12.12
C SER A 120 -2.86 -36.28 12.44
N ASP A 121 -3.88 -36.52 13.26
CA ASP A 121 -4.76 -35.47 13.79
C ASP A 121 -3.98 -34.50 14.70
N GLU A 122 -2.83 -34.95 15.22
CA GLU A 122 -1.90 -34.17 16.03
C GLU A 122 -0.64 -33.84 15.21
N GLU A 123 -0.19 -32.58 15.25
CA GLU A 123 1.03 -32.10 14.59
C GLU A 123 1.10 -32.34 13.07
N PRO A 124 0.04 -32.04 12.29
CA PRO A 124 -0.08 -32.54 10.92
C PRO A 124 1.02 -32.02 9.97
N LEU A 125 1.45 -30.76 10.10
CA LEU A 125 2.50 -30.18 9.25
C LEU A 125 3.88 -30.76 9.57
N LEU A 126 4.22 -30.91 10.87
CA LEU A 126 5.49 -31.50 11.27
C LEU A 126 5.53 -33.00 10.93
N HIS A 127 4.41 -33.71 11.08
CA HIS A 127 4.28 -35.10 10.61
C HIS A 127 4.52 -35.21 9.10
N LEU A 128 3.97 -34.29 8.31
CA LEU A 128 4.21 -34.25 6.87
C LEU A 128 5.70 -34.04 6.54
N ILE A 129 6.38 -33.13 7.23
CA ILE A 129 7.83 -32.93 7.06
C ILE A 129 8.60 -34.22 7.41
N PHE A 130 8.29 -34.85 8.54
CA PHE A 130 8.93 -36.09 8.98
C PHE A 130 8.72 -37.26 8.02
N SER A 131 7.57 -37.34 7.36
CA SER A 131 7.27 -38.38 6.37
C SER A 131 8.16 -38.32 5.13
N GLN A 132 8.76 -37.16 4.85
CA GLN A 132 9.62 -36.91 3.69
C GLN A 132 11.11 -36.92 4.04
N LEU A 133 11.48 -37.13 5.31
CA LEU A 133 12.88 -37.16 5.72
C LEU A 133 13.58 -38.45 5.24
N PRO A 134 14.87 -38.39 4.90
CA PRO A 134 15.67 -39.59 4.63
C PRO A 134 15.63 -40.58 5.80
N GLY A 135 15.60 -41.89 5.51
CA GLY A 135 15.48 -42.93 6.54
C GLY A 135 16.62 -43.00 7.56
N ASN A 136 17.76 -42.36 7.27
CA ASN A 136 18.91 -42.21 8.16
C ASN A 136 18.91 -40.86 8.92
N SER A 137 17.88 -40.04 8.79
CA SER A 137 17.79 -38.74 9.45
C SER A 137 17.78 -38.87 10.97
N THR A 138 18.71 -38.18 11.63
CA THR A 138 18.80 -38.08 13.09
C THR A 138 18.04 -36.87 13.65
N LEU A 139 17.28 -36.15 12.82
CA LEU A 139 16.55 -34.94 13.23
C LEU A 139 15.58 -35.23 14.38
N GLY A 140 15.60 -34.42 15.44
CA GLY A 140 14.76 -34.61 16.64
C GLY A 140 15.12 -35.84 17.47
N MET A 141 16.27 -36.49 17.26
CA MET A 141 16.78 -37.55 18.14
C MET A 141 17.48 -36.93 19.37
N GLY A 142 17.53 -37.66 20.48
CA GLY A 142 18.26 -37.23 21.69
C GLY A 142 17.38 -36.86 22.89
N GLY A 143 16.05 -36.88 22.74
CA GLY A 143 15.12 -36.70 23.85
C GLY A 143 15.28 -37.76 24.95
N ASN A 144 15.40 -37.32 26.20
CA ASN A 144 15.55 -38.19 27.37
C ASN A 144 14.20 -38.49 28.05
N PHE A 145 13.24 -39.02 27.29
CA PHE A 145 11.91 -39.38 27.78
C PHE A 145 11.35 -40.63 27.06
N PRO A 146 10.41 -41.37 27.68
CA PRO A 146 9.80 -42.54 27.06
C PRO A 146 9.12 -42.21 25.72
N GLY A 147 9.46 -42.94 24.66
CA GLY A 147 8.89 -42.72 23.32
C GLY A 147 9.60 -41.66 22.49
N SER A 148 10.74 -41.11 22.93
CA SER A 148 11.54 -40.13 22.18
C SER A 148 12.05 -40.63 20.81
N SER A 149 12.09 -41.95 20.60
CA SER A 149 12.45 -42.56 19.31
C SER A 149 11.27 -42.65 18.32
N SER A 150 10.04 -42.39 18.75
CA SER A 150 8.86 -42.33 17.87
C SER A 150 8.82 -41.00 17.11
N VAL A 151 8.08 -40.92 15.99
CA VAL A 151 7.93 -39.65 15.24
C VAL A 151 7.37 -38.54 16.13
N ALA A 152 6.32 -38.83 16.92
CA ALA A 152 5.75 -37.88 17.86
C ALA A 152 6.76 -37.41 18.93
N GLY A 153 7.57 -38.33 19.46
CA GLY A 153 8.66 -37.99 20.39
C GLY A 153 9.76 -37.14 19.74
N ARG A 154 10.14 -37.45 18.51
CA ARG A 154 11.12 -36.64 17.76
C ARG A 154 10.61 -35.23 17.46
N ILE A 155 9.30 -35.07 17.21
CA ILE A 155 8.67 -33.76 17.05
C ILE A 155 8.76 -32.92 18.33
N VAL A 156 8.58 -33.53 19.51
CA VAL A 156 8.76 -32.82 20.80
C VAL A 156 10.18 -32.28 20.93
N THR A 157 11.20 -33.12 20.70
CA THR A 157 12.61 -32.68 20.74
C THR A 157 12.93 -31.65 19.67
N LEU A 158 12.38 -31.79 18.46
CA LEU A 158 12.54 -30.80 17.39
C LEU A 158 12.03 -29.42 17.82
N ARG A 159 10.84 -29.37 18.42
CA ARG A 159 10.22 -28.12 18.88
C ARG A 159 11.10 -27.40 19.92
N GLU A 160 11.64 -28.14 20.88
CA GLU A 160 12.60 -27.62 21.87
C GLU A 160 13.88 -27.09 21.21
N GLN A 161 14.43 -27.82 20.24
CA GLN A 161 15.64 -27.40 19.52
C GLN A 161 15.41 -26.14 18.67
N VAL A 162 14.27 -26.03 18.00
CA VAL A 162 13.89 -24.83 17.23
C VAL A 162 13.71 -23.62 18.14
N ALA A 163 13.02 -23.79 19.27
CA ALA A 163 12.85 -22.72 20.26
C ALA A 163 14.21 -22.26 20.83
N GLY A 164 15.09 -23.22 21.14
CA GLY A 164 16.45 -22.94 21.60
C GLY A 164 17.28 -22.18 20.56
N LEU A 165 17.25 -22.60 19.30
CA LEU A 165 17.97 -21.93 18.20
C LEU A 165 17.42 -20.51 17.97
N ALA A 166 16.11 -20.32 18.00
CA ALA A 166 15.47 -19.01 17.87
C ALA A 166 15.89 -18.06 19.00
N SER A 167 16.02 -18.58 20.22
CA SER A 167 16.51 -17.82 21.37
C SER A 167 17.98 -17.42 21.21
N GLU A 168 18.84 -18.38 20.83
CA GLU A 168 20.28 -18.17 20.69
C GLU A 168 20.62 -17.20 19.55
N GLN A 169 19.93 -17.36 18.41
CA GLN A 169 20.20 -16.62 17.17
C GLN A 169 19.17 -15.50 16.93
N ARG A 170 18.49 -15.04 17.98
CA ARG A 170 17.46 -13.98 17.93
C ARG A 170 17.86 -12.76 17.10
N PRO A 171 19.07 -12.18 17.22
CA PRO A 171 19.43 -11.00 16.42
C PRO A 171 19.44 -11.25 14.91
N LEU A 172 19.93 -12.41 14.48
CA LEU A 172 19.96 -12.80 13.07
C LEU A 172 18.56 -13.18 12.57
N LEU A 173 17.77 -13.90 13.37
CA LEU A 173 16.40 -14.23 13.01
C LEU A 173 15.54 -12.97 12.86
N PHE A 174 15.67 -12.01 13.78
CA PHE A 174 14.99 -10.71 13.71
C PHE A 174 15.37 -9.94 12.43
N ALA A 175 16.66 -9.88 12.11
CA ALA A 175 17.12 -9.24 10.88
C ALA A 175 16.60 -9.94 9.61
N ALA A 176 16.43 -11.27 9.63
CA ALA A 176 15.87 -12.01 8.50
C ALA A 176 14.36 -11.75 8.32
N LEU A 177 13.61 -11.62 9.41
CA LEU A 177 12.18 -11.29 9.39
C LEU A 177 11.89 -9.87 8.87
N LEU A 178 12.86 -8.96 9.01
CA LEU A 178 12.76 -7.57 8.55
C LEU A 178 13.47 -7.32 7.22
N ALA A 179 14.06 -8.34 6.61
CA ALA A 179 14.76 -8.18 5.35
C ALA A 179 13.77 -7.77 4.25
N ASP A 180 14.22 -6.87 3.36
CA ASP A 180 13.41 -6.41 2.24
C ASP A 180 12.92 -7.59 1.37
N GLU A 181 11.75 -7.42 0.76
CA GLU A 181 11.20 -8.45 -0.12
C GLU A 181 12.17 -8.82 -1.25
N GLY A 182 12.43 -10.11 -1.42
CA GLY A 182 13.43 -10.61 -2.36
C GLY A 182 14.87 -10.69 -1.84
N ALA A 183 15.12 -10.30 -0.57
CA ALA A 183 16.38 -10.59 0.10
C ALA A 183 16.57 -12.10 0.21
N SER A 184 17.71 -12.60 -0.29
CA SER A 184 17.98 -14.02 -0.34
C SER A 184 19.46 -14.29 -0.13
N LYS A 185 19.80 -15.54 0.21
CA LYS A 185 21.21 -15.95 0.33
C LYS A 185 22.00 -15.82 -0.98
N SER A 186 21.32 -15.79 -2.13
CA SER A 186 21.95 -15.76 -3.46
C SER A 186 22.16 -14.35 -4.02
N THR A 187 21.47 -13.33 -3.50
CA THR A 187 21.52 -11.95 -4.00
C THR A 187 22.49 -11.04 -3.23
N LEU A 188 22.93 -11.45 -2.03
CA LEU A 188 23.83 -10.66 -1.19
C LEU A 188 25.30 -11.03 -1.46
N ASP A 189 26.08 -10.09 -2.03
CA ASP A 189 27.52 -10.23 -2.29
C ASP A 189 28.36 -10.02 -1.01
N VAL A 190 27.93 -10.68 0.09
CA VAL A 190 28.51 -10.56 1.43
C VAL A 190 29.17 -11.89 1.80
N ARG A 191 30.32 -11.83 2.49
CA ARG A 191 31.14 -13.00 2.86
C ARG A 191 30.34 -14.12 3.54
N GLN A 192 29.36 -13.74 4.37
CA GLN A 192 28.39 -14.63 5.02
C GLN A 192 26.99 -13.97 5.04
N PRO A 193 26.04 -14.38 4.17
CA PRO A 193 24.68 -13.88 4.22
C PRO A 193 23.95 -14.42 5.46
N ASN A 194 22.91 -13.72 5.91
CA ASN A 194 22.10 -14.15 7.05
C ASN A 194 21.55 -15.58 6.81
N PRO A 195 21.83 -16.55 7.71
CA PRO A 195 21.50 -17.96 7.49
C PRO A 195 20.00 -18.26 7.48
N PHE A 196 19.17 -17.35 8.01
CA PHE A 196 17.72 -17.52 8.08
C PHE A 196 16.97 -16.95 6.87
N LEU A 197 17.67 -16.33 5.91
CA LEU A 197 17.06 -15.93 4.65
C LEU A 197 16.78 -17.15 3.75
N PRO A 198 15.73 -17.14 2.92
CA PRO A 198 15.56 -18.16 1.89
C PRO A 198 16.71 -18.10 0.86
N LEU A 199 17.00 -19.21 0.18
CA LEU A 199 17.96 -19.24 -0.93
C LEU A 199 17.48 -18.38 -2.10
N TRP A 200 16.19 -18.52 -2.39
CA TRP A 200 15.50 -17.85 -3.47
C TRP A 200 14.06 -17.58 -3.02
N ASP A 201 13.59 -16.38 -3.31
CA ASP A 201 12.20 -15.94 -3.23
C ASP A 201 11.79 -15.41 -4.62
N ARG A 202 10.60 -15.79 -5.05
CA ARG A 202 9.96 -15.39 -6.32
C ARG A 202 9.83 -13.86 -6.47
N ARG A 203 9.98 -13.09 -5.38
CA ARG A 203 9.80 -11.63 -5.29
C ARG A 203 11.00 -10.75 -5.70
N SER A 204 12.05 -11.28 -6.34
CA SER A 204 13.21 -10.47 -6.75
C SER A 204 12.93 -9.54 -7.95
N ALA A 205 12.15 -8.48 -7.76
CA ALA A 205 11.92 -7.46 -8.78
C ALA A 205 13.19 -6.74 -9.23
N LYS A 206 13.24 -6.37 -10.51
CA LYS A 206 14.20 -5.36 -10.96
C LYS A 206 13.73 -4.00 -10.48
N LEU A 207 14.49 -3.40 -9.57
CA LEU A 207 14.23 -2.05 -9.08
C LEU A 207 14.26 -1.05 -10.25
N PRO A 208 13.32 -0.08 -10.31
CA PRO A 208 13.42 1.06 -11.22
C PRO A 208 14.79 1.75 -11.08
N PRO A 209 15.40 2.29 -12.15
CA PRO A 209 16.75 2.85 -12.09
C PRO A 209 16.95 3.88 -10.99
N VAL A 210 15.98 4.79 -10.80
CA VAL A 210 15.99 5.82 -9.75
C VAL A 210 15.97 5.20 -8.35
N LEU A 211 15.07 4.24 -8.12
CA LEU A 211 14.97 3.55 -6.84
C LEU A 211 16.23 2.72 -6.55
N GLY A 212 16.76 2.02 -7.56
CA GLY A 212 18.01 1.28 -7.45
C GLY A 212 19.21 2.19 -7.12
N TRP A 213 19.25 3.40 -7.72
CA TRP A 213 20.28 4.40 -7.41
C TRP A 213 20.13 4.97 -5.99
N LEU A 214 18.90 5.26 -5.54
CA LEU A 214 18.63 5.66 -4.16
C LEU A 214 19.04 4.58 -3.16
N CYS A 215 18.74 3.31 -3.43
CA CYS A 215 19.17 2.18 -2.59
C CYS A 215 20.70 2.08 -2.54
N ALA A 216 21.40 2.39 -3.64
CA ALA A 216 22.85 2.40 -3.68
C ALA A 216 23.46 3.56 -2.88
N LEU A 217 22.81 4.72 -2.82
CA LEU A 217 23.21 5.86 -2.00
C LEU A 217 22.92 5.65 -0.51
N CYS A 218 21.85 4.91 -0.20
CA CYS A 218 21.37 4.67 1.15
C CYS A 218 21.16 3.16 1.42
N PRO A 219 22.23 2.33 1.43
CA PRO A 219 22.12 0.88 1.50
C PRO A 219 21.60 0.34 2.84
N GLU A 220 21.60 1.15 3.89
CA GLU A 220 21.12 0.80 5.23
C GLU A 220 19.64 1.12 5.46
N VAL A 221 18.96 1.64 4.42
CA VAL A 221 17.58 2.12 4.50
C VAL A 221 16.69 1.13 3.75
N PRO A 222 15.56 0.69 4.35
CA PRO A 222 14.63 -0.22 3.68
C PRO A 222 14.14 0.32 2.35
N VAL A 223 14.10 -0.53 1.32
CA VAL A 223 13.68 -0.14 -0.04
C VAL A 223 12.27 0.46 -0.02
N GLY A 224 11.37 -0.11 0.80
CA GLY A 224 9.99 0.36 0.92
C GLY A 224 9.86 1.81 1.39
N ARG A 225 10.78 2.30 2.23
CA ARG A 225 10.79 3.71 2.68
C ARG A 225 11.16 4.65 1.54
N LEU A 226 12.14 4.26 0.72
CA LEU A 226 12.58 5.04 -0.44
C LEU A 226 11.53 5.03 -1.55
N GLU A 227 10.85 3.91 -1.73
CA GLU A 227 9.75 3.76 -2.68
C GLU A 227 8.56 4.66 -2.32
N GLU A 228 8.10 4.64 -1.06
CA GLU A 228 6.98 5.50 -0.63
C GLU A 228 7.31 6.99 -0.76
N LEU A 229 8.58 7.37 -0.54
CA LEU A 229 9.03 8.74 -0.74
C LEU A 229 8.95 9.15 -2.22
N LEU A 230 9.35 8.27 -3.15
CA LEU A 230 9.23 8.49 -4.60
C LEU A 230 7.77 8.52 -5.07
N GLU A 231 6.89 7.71 -4.50
CA GLU A 231 5.46 7.72 -4.82
C GLU A 231 4.81 9.05 -4.43
N ARG A 232 5.19 9.59 -3.27
CA ARG A 232 4.68 10.86 -2.76
C ARG A 232 5.29 12.07 -3.46
N MET A 233 6.52 11.96 -3.93
CA MET A 233 7.27 13.02 -4.59
C MET A 233 7.84 12.52 -5.91
N GLN A 234 6.96 12.39 -6.90
CA GLN A 234 7.35 11.93 -8.23
C GLN A 234 8.32 12.93 -8.88
N LEU A 235 9.48 12.42 -9.31
CA LEU A 235 10.47 13.18 -10.06
C LEU A 235 10.06 13.28 -11.53
N THR A 236 10.21 14.47 -12.14
CA THR A 236 10.02 14.64 -13.59
C THR A 236 11.09 13.87 -14.37
N GLU A 237 10.86 13.58 -15.65
CA GLU A 237 11.85 12.86 -16.49
C GLU A 237 13.22 13.57 -16.49
N GLU A 238 13.24 14.90 -16.54
CA GLU A 238 14.46 15.70 -16.49
C GLU A 238 15.20 15.55 -15.15
N GLN A 239 14.46 15.59 -14.03
CA GLN A 239 15.01 15.38 -12.69
C GLN A 239 15.51 13.95 -12.49
N GLN A 240 14.85 12.94 -13.06
CA GLN A 240 15.30 11.55 -13.01
C GLN A 240 16.62 11.37 -13.77
N VAL A 241 16.75 11.99 -14.95
CA VAL A 241 18.01 11.97 -15.72
C VAL A 241 19.12 12.68 -14.97
N ASP A 242 18.86 13.87 -14.43
CA ASP A 242 19.85 14.62 -13.66
C ASP A 242 20.30 13.87 -12.40
N PHE A 243 19.37 13.22 -11.71
CA PHE A 243 19.71 12.39 -10.56
C PHE A 243 20.58 11.19 -10.94
N LEU A 244 20.21 10.46 -11.99
CA LEU A 244 20.95 9.26 -12.45
C LEU A 244 22.32 9.59 -13.07
N GLU A 245 22.48 10.77 -13.68
CA GLU A 245 23.72 11.15 -14.35
C GLU A 245 24.67 11.98 -13.48
N ASN A 246 24.12 12.83 -12.60
CA ASN A 246 24.83 13.88 -11.87
C ASN A 246 24.68 13.81 -10.34
N ASP A 247 23.91 12.87 -9.78
CA ASP A 247 23.59 12.76 -8.34
C ASP A 247 22.90 14.02 -7.78
N VAL A 248 22.08 14.70 -8.58
CA VAL A 248 21.36 15.92 -8.17
C VAL A 248 19.88 15.62 -7.95
N LEU A 249 19.39 15.83 -6.74
CA LEU A 249 17.98 15.76 -6.38
C LEU A 249 17.39 17.18 -6.26
N PRO A 250 16.07 17.35 -6.46
CA PRO A 250 15.40 18.61 -6.15
C PRO A 250 15.51 18.94 -4.65
N ASP A 251 15.74 20.20 -4.28
CA ASP A 251 15.89 20.64 -2.88
C ASP A 251 14.76 20.14 -1.97
N ALA A 252 13.51 20.19 -2.45
CA ALA A 252 12.35 19.72 -1.70
C ALA A 252 12.36 18.20 -1.46
N PHE A 253 12.91 17.43 -2.40
CA PHE A 253 13.06 15.98 -2.27
C PHE A 253 14.23 15.65 -1.33
N ASP A 254 15.35 16.38 -1.43
CA ASP A 254 16.49 16.25 -0.51
C ASP A 254 16.11 16.56 0.93
N GLU A 255 15.32 17.62 1.17
CA GLU A 255 14.82 17.95 2.49
C GLU A 255 13.92 16.83 3.04
N ALA A 256 12.97 16.33 2.22
CA ALA A 256 12.08 15.25 2.62
C ALA A 256 12.83 13.92 2.88
N MET A 257 13.87 13.64 2.08
CA MET A 257 14.76 12.51 2.27
C MET A 257 15.53 12.64 3.58
N ALA A 258 16.17 13.78 3.84
CA ALA A 258 16.92 14.01 5.08
C ALA A 258 16.06 13.81 6.33
N ILE A 259 14.83 14.32 6.32
CA ILE A 259 13.85 14.14 7.41
C ILE A 259 13.49 12.66 7.58
N SER A 260 13.22 11.95 6.48
CA SER A 260 12.88 10.52 6.49
C SER A 260 14.03 9.66 7.02
N LEU A 261 15.26 9.98 6.63
CA LEU A 261 16.47 9.29 7.06
C LEU A 261 16.77 9.55 8.54
N ASP A 262 16.64 10.78 9.03
CA ASP A 262 16.82 11.11 10.45
C ASP A 262 15.82 10.32 11.34
N GLU A 263 14.55 10.24 10.91
CA GLU A 263 13.52 9.47 11.61
C GLU A 263 13.85 7.96 11.63
N TRP A 264 14.22 7.37 10.48
CA TRP A 264 14.66 5.98 10.40
C TRP A 264 15.82 5.70 11.35
N THR A 265 16.84 6.54 11.26
CA THR A 265 18.11 6.42 11.99
C THR A 265 17.87 6.45 13.51
N ARG A 266 17.12 7.45 14.00
CA ARG A 266 16.79 7.57 15.43
C ARG A 266 16.00 6.37 15.94
N SER A 267 14.98 5.96 15.18
CA SER A 267 14.10 4.85 15.62
C SER A 267 14.84 3.51 15.64
N THR A 268 15.77 3.29 14.72
CA THR A 268 16.61 2.08 14.66
C THR A 268 17.66 2.10 15.76
N ALA A 269 18.28 3.25 16.00
CA ALA A 269 19.27 3.43 17.07
C ALA A 269 18.68 3.09 18.44
N ILE A 270 17.49 3.60 18.76
CA ILE A 270 16.80 3.36 20.04
C ILE A 270 16.35 1.90 20.17
N ASP A 271 15.86 1.29 19.09
CA ASP A 271 15.51 -0.15 19.09
C ASP A 271 16.73 -1.01 19.45
N GLY A 272 17.85 -0.80 18.75
CA GLY A 272 19.09 -1.53 19.00
C GLY A 272 19.73 -1.23 20.36
N LEU A 273 19.43 -0.06 20.95
CA LEU A 273 19.84 0.27 22.31
C LEU A 273 19.02 -0.51 23.34
N SER A 274 17.72 -0.62 23.12
CA SER A 274 16.77 -1.29 24.01
C SER A 274 16.92 -2.80 24.03
N ARG A 275 17.26 -3.42 22.89
CA ARG A 275 17.26 -4.88 22.70
C ARG A 275 18.53 -5.33 22.00
N THR A 276 18.96 -6.56 22.24
CA THR A 276 20.12 -7.13 21.54
C THR A 276 19.78 -7.32 20.05
N ARG A 277 20.45 -6.56 19.19
CA ARG A 277 20.33 -6.61 17.72
C ARG A 277 21.68 -6.90 17.06
N ILE A 278 21.66 -7.14 15.75
CA ILE A 278 22.87 -7.10 14.93
C ILE A 278 23.53 -5.71 15.05
N PHE A 279 24.85 -5.65 14.86
CA PHE A 279 25.57 -4.39 14.96
C PHE A 279 25.01 -3.37 13.96
N ASN A 280 24.74 -2.17 14.45
CA ASN A 280 24.30 -1.01 13.70
C ASN A 280 25.08 0.21 14.20
N GLN A 281 25.67 0.99 13.30
CA GLN A 281 26.53 2.10 13.66
C GLN A 281 25.77 3.18 14.45
N TYR A 282 24.53 3.49 14.09
CA TYR A 282 23.73 4.50 14.76
C TYR A 282 23.34 4.10 16.19
N THR A 283 23.03 2.82 16.41
CA THR A 283 22.85 2.27 17.75
C THR A 283 24.11 2.41 18.59
N ASP A 284 25.27 2.08 18.01
CA ASP A 284 26.55 2.15 18.70
C ASP A 284 26.90 3.58 19.09
N GLU A 285 26.79 4.54 18.16
CA GLU A 285 27.00 5.97 18.41
C GLU A 285 26.08 6.51 19.51
N LEU A 286 24.79 6.13 19.48
CA LEU A 286 23.83 6.50 20.52
C LEU A 286 24.24 5.88 21.87
N ALA A 287 24.60 4.60 21.91
CA ALA A 287 25.04 3.92 23.12
C ALA A 287 26.30 4.57 23.73
N ARG A 288 27.30 4.89 22.90
CA ARG A 288 28.53 5.60 23.32
C ARG A 288 28.21 6.96 23.92
N THR A 289 27.40 7.75 23.22
CA THR A 289 27.06 9.13 23.63
C THR A 289 26.29 9.11 24.95
N THR A 290 25.24 8.31 25.05
CA THR A 290 24.40 8.24 26.25
C THR A 290 25.16 7.62 27.44
N ALA A 291 26.02 6.62 27.21
CA ALA A 291 26.86 6.07 28.27
C ALA A 291 27.92 7.06 28.74
N TRP A 292 28.54 7.82 27.82
CA TRP A 292 29.48 8.88 28.17
C TRP A 292 28.82 9.95 29.05
N GLU A 293 27.61 10.42 28.70
CA GLU A 293 26.87 11.39 29.50
C GLU A 293 26.55 10.89 30.92
N LEU A 294 26.07 9.66 31.06
CA LEU A 294 25.74 9.06 32.37
C LEU A 294 26.98 8.80 33.23
N LEU A 295 28.08 8.34 32.62
CA LEU A 295 29.33 8.08 33.34
C LEU A 295 30.01 9.40 33.77
N ALA A 296 29.97 10.44 32.92
CA ALA A 296 30.47 11.76 33.25
C ALA A 296 29.73 12.36 34.46
N ALA A 297 28.41 12.15 34.57
CA ALA A 297 27.63 12.55 35.74
C ALA A 297 28.06 11.83 37.04
N SER A 298 28.67 10.65 36.91
CA SER A 298 29.24 9.86 38.02
C SER A 298 30.74 10.12 38.25
N GLY A 299 31.33 11.09 37.54
CA GLY A 299 32.75 11.45 37.66
C GLY A 299 33.71 10.47 36.97
N ARG A 300 33.20 9.56 36.11
CA ARG A 300 34.00 8.63 35.32
C ARG A 300 34.15 9.15 33.88
N ASN A 301 35.34 9.02 33.31
CA ASN A 301 35.58 9.33 31.90
C ASN A 301 35.53 8.04 31.07
N LEU A 302 34.73 8.00 30.00
CA LEU A 302 34.69 6.88 29.06
C LEU A 302 35.62 7.16 27.88
N VAL A 303 36.63 6.32 27.68
CA VAL A 303 37.59 6.42 26.58
C VAL A 303 37.47 5.18 25.69
N ILE A 304 37.21 5.39 24.41
CA ILE A 304 37.13 4.32 23.42
C ILE A 304 38.30 4.45 22.45
N VAL A 305 39.14 3.43 22.37
CA VAL A 305 40.26 3.34 21.43
C VAL A 305 39.82 2.51 20.24
N ASP A 306 39.54 3.18 19.12
CA ASP A 306 39.15 2.54 17.87
C ASP A 306 40.33 1.85 17.16
N TYR A 307 40.00 0.94 16.25
CA TYR A 307 40.97 0.20 15.46
C TYR A 307 41.93 1.15 14.71
N GLY A 308 43.24 0.96 14.91
CA GLY A 308 44.28 1.78 14.29
C GLY A 308 44.63 3.07 15.04
N MET A 309 43.95 3.38 16.15
CA MET A 309 44.28 4.51 17.01
C MET A 309 45.42 4.19 17.98
N SER A 310 46.14 5.22 18.44
CA SER A 310 47.19 5.09 19.45
C SER A 310 46.60 4.62 20.79
N LYS A 311 47.33 3.75 21.50
CA LYS A 311 46.94 3.28 22.84
C LYS A 311 46.71 4.45 23.79
N TYR A 312 45.71 4.29 24.66
CA TYR A 312 45.49 5.23 25.75
C TYR A 312 46.69 5.25 26.70
N VAL A 313 47.11 6.45 27.11
CA VAL A 313 48.18 6.67 28.09
C VAL A 313 47.53 7.28 29.33
N PRO A 314 47.63 6.63 30.51
CA PRO A 314 46.99 7.13 31.72
C PRO A 314 47.55 8.49 32.14
N GLU A 315 46.70 9.40 32.60
CA GLU A 315 47.12 10.75 33.01
C GLU A 315 47.87 10.76 34.36
N GLY A 316 47.84 9.65 35.11
CA GLY A 316 48.53 9.48 36.39
C GLY A 316 48.06 8.25 37.17
N PRO A 317 48.58 8.01 38.39
CA PRO A 317 48.17 6.88 39.24
C PRO A 317 46.73 7.00 39.78
N ASP A 318 46.12 8.18 39.68
CA ASP A 318 44.73 8.45 40.09
C ASP A 318 43.74 8.42 38.90
N ASP A 319 44.17 7.97 37.72
CA ASP A 319 43.31 7.88 36.54
C ASP A 319 42.23 6.81 36.73
N THR A 320 40.97 7.24 36.75
CA THR A 320 39.78 6.39 36.92
C THR A 320 39.00 6.20 35.62
N SER A 321 39.60 6.50 34.47
CA SER A 321 38.96 6.35 33.17
C SER A 321 38.53 4.90 32.93
N ILE A 322 37.49 4.71 32.12
CA ILE A 322 37.04 3.41 31.62
C ILE A 322 37.56 3.31 30.20
N VAL A 323 38.51 2.40 29.96
CA VAL A 323 39.15 2.26 28.65
C VAL A 323 38.60 1.04 27.94
N LEU A 324 37.98 1.28 26.78
CA LEU A 324 37.47 0.24 25.91
C LEU A 324 38.29 0.17 24.61
N LEU A 325 38.53 -1.03 24.12
CA LEU A 325 39.14 -1.29 22.82
C LEU A 325 38.05 -1.74 21.85
N HIS A 326 37.85 -0.99 20.78
CA HIS A 326 36.87 -1.28 19.73
C HIS A 326 37.59 -1.74 18.45
N ASP A 327 37.11 -2.84 17.87
CA ASP A 327 37.75 -3.47 16.70
C ASP A 327 37.24 -2.97 15.33
N GLY A 328 36.26 -2.05 15.33
CA GLY A 328 35.64 -1.55 14.11
C GLY A 328 34.45 -2.37 13.62
N PHE A 329 34.16 -3.51 14.25
CA PHE A 329 33.07 -4.43 13.91
C PHE A 329 32.04 -4.57 15.04
N GLY A 330 32.04 -3.63 16.00
CA GLY A 330 31.09 -3.62 17.11
C GLY A 330 31.47 -4.54 18.27
N HIS A 331 32.72 -5.01 18.34
CA HIS A 331 33.20 -5.78 19.47
C HIS A 331 34.07 -4.93 20.39
N TYR A 332 33.69 -4.94 21.67
CA TYR A 332 34.38 -4.19 22.71
C TYR A 332 35.09 -5.12 23.68
N ARG A 333 36.28 -4.69 24.09
CA ARG A 333 37.06 -5.29 25.16
C ARG A 333 37.39 -4.24 26.19
N ALA A 334 37.48 -4.63 27.45
CA ALA A 334 37.88 -3.74 28.53
C ALA A 334 39.39 -3.85 28.75
N GLN A 335 40.07 -2.71 28.94
CA GLN A 335 41.48 -2.67 29.30
C GLN A 335 41.63 -2.14 30.72
N ASP A 336 42.22 -2.93 31.61
CA ASP A 336 42.58 -2.47 32.95
C ASP A 336 43.81 -1.55 32.86
N ILE A 337 43.66 -0.32 33.36
CA ILE A 337 44.65 0.74 33.29
C ILE A 337 45.85 0.47 34.23
N SER A 338 45.62 -0.26 35.33
CA SER A 338 46.63 -0.50 36.36
C SER A 338 47.66 -1.57 35.98
N ASN A 339 47.24 -2.59 35.23
CA ASN A 339 48.07 -3.74 34.86
C ASN A 339 48.13 -4.02 33.35
N GLY A 340 47.29 -3.36 32.53
CA GLY A 340 47.21 -3.54 31.09
C GLY A 340 46.48 -4.81 30.62
N GLU A 341 45.80 -5.53 31.52
CA GLU A 341 45.05 -6.74 31.22
C GLU A 341 43.83 -6.42 30.35
N ILE A 342 43.49 -7.33 29.43
CA ILE A 342 42.37 -7.17 28.50
C ILE A 342 41.32 -8.22 28.79
N SER A 343 40.15 -7.78 29.24
CA SER A 343 38.98 -8.63 29.42
C SER A 343 38.21 -8.78 28.11
N VAL A 344 37.95 -10.03 27.73
CA VAL A 344 37.24 -10.39 26.50
C VAL A 344 35.87 -10.94 26.86
N PHE A 345 34.86 -10.54 26.08
CA PHE A 345 33.46 -10.92 26.29
C PHE A 345 32.95 -11.72 25.10
N LYS A 346 31.73 -12.28 25.23
CA LYS A 346 31.04 -12.90 24.10
C LYS A 346 30.93 -11.89 22.96
N GLU A 347 31.29 -12.32 21.75
CA GLU A 347 31.18 -11.49 20.55
C GLU A 347 29.73 -11.09 20.31
N GLY A 348 29.52 -9.82 19.95
CA GLY A 348 28.22 -9.22 19.71
C GLY A 348 28.06 -7.81 20.30
N THR A 349 26.90 -7.22 20.09
CA THR A 349 26.57 -5.84 20.52
C THR A 349 26.52 -5.70 22.05
N ASP A 350 26.32 -6.80 22.79
CA ASP A 350 26.34 -6.79 24.25
C ASP A 350 27.74 -6.59 24.85
N SER A 351 28.80 -6.80 24.06
CA SER A 351 30.19 -6.63 24.52
C SER A 351 30.50 -5.22 25.02
N PHE A 352 29.85 -4.19 24.46
CA PHE A 352 29.98 -2.79 24.91
C PHE A 352 29.57 -2.63 26.39
N TYR A 353 28.36 -3.08 26.72
CA TYR A 353 27.78 -2.96 28.06
C TYR A 353 28.53 -3.81 29.07
N LEU A 354 28.93 -5.04 28.68
CA LEU A 354 29.73 -5.92 29.52
C LEU A 354 31.12 -5.33 29.81
N ALA A 355 31.76 -4.73 28.81
CA ALA A 355 33.09 -4.14 28.95
C ALA A 355 33.08 -2.92 29.90
N ILE A 356 32.05 -2.06 29.81
CA ILE A 356 31.85 -0.98 30.79
C ILE A 356 31.61 -1.57 32.18
N SER A 357 30.66 -2.50 32.31
CA SER A 357 30.28 -3.09 33.59
C SER A 357 31.43 -3.77 34.33
N SER A 358 32.34 -4.43 33.60
CA SER A 358 33.51 -5.10 34.19
C SER A 358 34.47 -4.13 34.90
N GLN A 359 34.46 -2.84 34.54
CA GLN A 359 35.33 -1.80 35.11
C GLN A 359 34.64 -0.95 36.20
N LEU A 360 33.37 -1.23 36.48
CA LEU A 360 32.57 -0.51 37.49
C LEU A 360 32.52 -1.24 38.83
N LYS A 361 32.40 -0.49 39.91
CA LYS A 361 32.11 -1.02 41.26
C LYS A 361 30.61 -1.33 41.40
N ALA A 362 30.25 -2.14 42.39
CA ALA A 362 28.85 -2.51 42.63
C ALA A 362 27.91 -1.30 42.81
N GLU A 363 28.35 -0.26 43.52
CA GLU A 363 27.58 0.98 43.72
C GLU A 363 27.39 1.76 42.40
N GLU A 364 28.42 1.83 41.57
CA GLU A 364 28.38 2.49 40.26
C GLU A 364 27.47 1.72 39.28
N ARG A 365 27.49 0.38 39.33
CA ARG A 365 26.58 -0.47 38.57
C ARG A 365 25.11 -0.23 38.94
N SER A 366 24.82 -0.08 40.23
CA SER A 366 23.46 0.25 40.70
C SER A 366 22.97 1.60 40.19
N LEU A 367 23.85 2.61 40.06
CA LEU A 367 23.51 3.91 39.47
C LEU A 367 23.14 3.82 37.98
N LEU A 368 23.71 2.84 37.27
CA LEU A 368 23.38 2.54 35.86
C LEU A 368 22.26 1.50 35.72
N GLY A 369 21.50 1.23 36.78
CA GLY A 369 20.34 0.33 36.77
C GLY A 369 20.68 -1.16 36.71
N MET A 370 21.94 -1.53 36.93
CA MET A 370 22.39 -2.93 36.92
C MET A 370 22.32 -3.55 38.31
N GLN A 371 21.80 -4.78 38.41
CA GLN A 371 21.76 -5.55 39.66
C GLN A 371 23.04 -6.36 39.93
N PHE A 372 23.72 -6.79 38.88
CA PHE A 372 24.97 -7.55 38.94
C PHE A 372 25.82 -7.27 37.68
N GLU A 373 27.07 -7.73 37.66
CA GLU A 373 28.05 -7.36 36.62
C GLU A 373 27.62 -7.74 35.19
N GLN A 374 26.87 -8.83 35.01
CA GLN A 374 26.39 -9.29 33.71
C GLN A 374 24.98 -8.80 33.34
N ASP A 375 24.38 -7.89 34.13
CA ASP A 375 23.03 -7.38 33.93
C ASP A 375 22.95 -6.33 32.80
N VAL A 376 23.20 -6.78 31.56
CA VAL A 376 23.15 -5.94 30.35
C VAL A 376 21.76 -5.34 30.14
N ALA A 377 20.70 -6.08 30.49
CA ALA A 377 19.32 -5.62 30.35
C ALA A 377 19.03 -4.40 31.23
N GLY A 378 19.48 -4.40 32.49
CA GLY A 378 19.37 -3.26 33.40
C GLY A 378 20.07 -2.01 32.85
N PHE A 379 21.28 -2.16 32.31
CA PHE A 379 22.02 -1.02 31.75
C PHE A 379 21.37 -0.46 30.48
N ARG A 380 20.99 -1.35 29.54
CA ARG A 380 20.29 -0.98 28.30
C ARG A 380 19.02 -0.19 28.58
N LYS A 381 18.24 -0.61 29.58
CA LYS A 381 17.02 0.08 30.01
C LYS A 381 17.27 1.53 30.40
N VAL A 382 18.27 1.80 31.24
CA VAL A 382 18.60 3.18 31.66
C VAL A 382 19.04 4.03 30.48
N LEU A 383 19.91 3.50 29.61
CA LEU A 383 20.36 4.22 28.42
C LEU A 383 19.20 4.52 27.47
N THR A 384 18.29 3.56 27.28
CA THR A 384 17.10 3.69 26.43
C THR A 384 16.17 4.77 26.96
N GLN A 385 15.89 4.80 28.26
CA GLN A 385 15.03 5.82 28.88
C GLN A 385 15.59 7.24 28.71
N HIS A 386 16.91 7.39 28.81
CA HIS A 386 17.58 8.68 28.56
C HIS A 386 17.47 9.08 27.08
N ALA A 387 17.73 8.15 26.15
CA ALA A 387 17.59 8.39 24.71
C ALA A 387 16.14 8.74 24.29
N ILE A 388 15.13 8.10 24.88
CA ILE A 388 13.70 8.43 24.66
C ILE A 388 13.40 9.84 25.15
N LYS A 389 13.90 10.21 26.34
CA LYS A 389 13.67 11.54 26.88
C LYS A 389 14.26 12.62 25.97
N ASP A 390 15.47 12.40 25.46
CA ASP A 390 16.17 13.36 24.59
C ASP A 390 15.50 13.52 23.21
N ASN A 391 14.82 12.47 22.74
CA ASN A 391 14.07 12.49 21.48
C ASN A 391 12.67 13.12 21.57
N GLY A 392 12.19 13.46 22.78
CA GLY A 392 10.85 14.01 22.99
C GLY A 392 9.74 12.98 23.29
N GLY A 393 10.10 11.76 23.74
CA GLY A 393 9.14 10.73 24.17
C GLY A 393 8.55 9.89 23.03
N TRP A 394 9.11 9.99 21.82
CA TRP A 394 8.76 9.15 20.69
C TRP A 394 9.50 7.83 20.76
N PHE A 395 8.86 6.74 20.31
CA PHE A 395 9.45 5.41 20.26
C PHE A 395 9.89 4.89 21.64
N ASP A 396 8.93 4.37 22.42
CA ASP A 396 9.21 3.66 23.68
C ASP A 396 9.10 2.14 23.45
N PRO A 397 10.21 1.44 23.13
CA PRO A 397 10.19 -0.01 22.88
C PRO A 397 9.85 -0.84 24.13
N GLU A 398 9.76 -0.22 25.31
CA GLU A 398 9.25 -0.85 26.53
C GLU A 398 7.72 -0.77 26.65
N LYS A 399 7.06 0.09 25.86
CA LYS A 399 5.60 0.17 25.75
C LYS A 399 5.15 -0.44 24.43
N PRO A 400 4.43 -1.58 24.43
CA PRO A 400 3.94 -2.17 23.20
C PRO A 400 3.01 -1.19 22.48
N THR A 401 3.24 -0.96 21.18
CA THR A 401 2.30 -0.22 20.31
C THR A 401 1.14 -1.09 19.81
N GLY A 402 0.94 -2.26 20.43
CA GLY A 402 -0.35 -2.92 20.42
C GLY A 402 -1.42 -1.91 20.79
N ILE A 403 -2.55 -1.94 20.09
CA ILE A 403 -3.68 -1.08 20.44
C ILE A 403 -4.00 -1.43 21.89
N GLU A 404 -3.76 -0.48 22.80
CA GLU A 404 -4.06 -0.67 24.21
C GLU A 404 -5.48 -1.23 24.30
N ARG A 405 -5.71 -2.25 25.13
CA ARG A 405 -7.05 -2.84 25.25
C ARG A 405 -8.12 -1.79 25.56
N GLU A 406 -7.71 -0.68 26.17
CA GLU A 406 -8.49 0.53 26.47
C GLU A 406 -8.92 1.31 25.21
N LEU A 407 -8.21 1.17 24.09
CA LEU A 407 -8.54 1.76 22.79
C LEU A 407 -9.43 0.84 21.94
N LEU A 408 -9.48 -0.47 22.20
CA LEU A 408 -10.39 -1.39 21.51
C LEU A 408 -11.78 -1.34 22.17
N PRO A 409 -12.88 -1.36 21.40
CA PRO A 409 -14.20 -1.49 22.00
C PRO A 409 -14.39 -2.82 22.71
N GLU A 410 -15.15 -2.78 23.80
CA GLU A 410 -15.36 -3.90 24.72
C GLU A 410 -15.79 -5.17 23.98
N TRP A 411 -16.76 -5.05 23.06
CA TRP A 411 -17.24 -6.14 22.23
C TRP A 411 -16.14 -6.80 21.38
N PHE A 412 -15.16 -6.04 20.89
CA PHE A 412 -14.07 -6.56 20.07
C PHE A 412 -13.00 -7.22 20.93
N ALA A 413 -12.69 -6.62 22.08
CA ALA A 413 -11.74 -7.18 23.04
C ALA A 413 -12.21 -8.54 23.58
N GLU A 414 -13.52 -8.67 23.85
CA GLU A 414 -14.16 -9.87 24.40
C GLU A 414 -14.53 -10.93 23.36
N ALA A 415 -14.48 -10.60 22.07
CA ALA A 415 -14.82 -11.54 21.01
C ALA A 415 -13.90 -12.76 20.94
N SER A 416 -14.44 -13.86 20.41
CA SER A 416 -13.72 -15.12 20.20
C SER A 416 -12.60 -14.97 19.17
N ASP A 417 -11.60 -15.87 19.22
CA ASP A 417 -10.52 -15.88 18.24
C ASP A 417 -11.02 -16.21 16.82
N ASP A 418 -12.09 -17.01 16.71
CA ASP A 418 -12.76 -17.28 15.43
C ASP A 418 -13.37 -16.01 14.84
N ASP A 419 -14.05 -15.20 15.65
CA ASP A 419 -14.67 -13.96 15.19
C ASP A 419 -13.63 -12.90 14.81
N LYS A 420 -12.54 -12.78 15.58
CA LYS A 420 -11.41 -11.91 15.26
C LYS A 420 -10.72 -12.32 13.95
N TYR A 421 -10.61 -13.63 13.68
CA TYR A 421 -10.07 -14.14 12.41
C TYR A 421 -10.98 -13.82 11.23
N ASN A 422 -12.28 -14.07 11.37
CA ASN A 422 -13.26 -13.76 10.33
C ASN A 422 -13.34 -12.26 10.05
N TRP A 423 -13.25 -11.44 11.09
CA TRP A 423 -13.14 -9.98 10.98
C TRP A 423 -11.87 -9.58 10.19
N LYS A 424 -10.71 -10.17 10.50
CA LYS A 424 -9.45 -9.94 9.76
C LYS A 424 -9.62 -10.23 8.27
N LEU A 425 -10.23 -11.36 7.91
CA LEU A 425 -10.49 -11.71 6.52
C LEU A 425 -11.46 -10.74 5.84
N ALA A 426 -12.53 -10.33 6.53
CA ALA A 426 -13.51 -9.39 5.98
C ALA A 426 -12.91 -7.99 5.74
N VAL A 427 -12.00 -7.51 6.60
CA VAL A 427 -11.25 -6.26 6.38
C VAL A 427 -10.37 -6.35 5.14
N GLN A 428 -9.70 -7.49 4.93
CA GLN A 428 -8.88 -7.71 3.74
C GLN A 428 -9.74 -7.77 2.46
N ASP A 429 -10.87 -8.48 2.48
CA ASP A 429 -11.81 -8.55 1.35
C ASP A 429 -12.39 -7.17 1.00
N TYR A 430 -12.78 -6.39 2.02
CA TYR A 430 -13.27 -5.03 1.85
C TYR A 430 -12.21 -4.09 1.24
N SER A 431 -10.98 -4.13 1.77
CA SER A 431 -9.85 -3.37 1.21
C SER A 431 -9.60 -3.71 -0.26
N GLN A 432 -9.60 -5.00 -0.59
CA GLN A 432 -9.41 -5.46 -1.96
C GLN A 432 -10.55 -4.99 -2.88
N ALA A 433 -11.80 -5.09 -2.43
CA ALA A 433 -12.97 -4.64 -3.19
C ALA A 433 -12.91 -3.12 -3.48
N LEU A 434 -12.47 -2.31 -2.51
CA LEU A 434 -12.25 -0.87 -2.70
C LEU A 434 -11.20 -0.61 -3.78
N LEU A 435 -10.05 -1.28 -3.71
CA LEU A 435 -8.96 -1.13 -4.70
C LEU A 435 -9.45 -1.48 -6.11
N GLU A 436 -10.21 -2.56 -6.25
CA GLU A 436 -10.78 -3.04 -7.51
C GLU A 436 -11.72 -2.04 -8.19
N ALA A 437 -12.32 -1.16 -7.40
CA ALA A 437 -13.30 -0.21 -7.87
C ALA A 437 -12.73 1.18 -8.17
N GLN A 438 -11.45 1.43 -7.88
CA GLN A 438 -10.83 2.71 -8.18
C GLN A 438 -10.54 2.89 -9.68
N ALA A 439 -10.94 4.03 -10.25
CA ALA A 439 -10.61 4.42 -11.62
C ALA A 439 -10.35 5.94 -11.75
N PRO A 440 -9.53 6.38 -12.74
CA PRO A 440 -9.38 7.79 -13.11
C PRO A 440 -10.73 8.45 -13.42
N ASP A 441 -10.92 9.73 -13.10
CA ASP A 441 -12.06 10.59 -13.49
C ASP A 441 -13.49 10.12 -13.19
N LEU A 442 -13.64 8.96 -12.55
CA LEU A 442 -14.93 8.46 -12.08
C LEU A 442 -15.33 9.21 -10.81
N LEU A 443 -16.45 9.92 -10.86
CA LEU A 443 -17.12 10.45 -9.68
C LEU A 443 -18.13 9.42 -9.19
N GLU A 444 -18.42 9.46 -7.89
CA GLU A 444 -19.62 8.81 -7.39
C GLU A 444 -20.86 9.44 -8.04
N PRO A 445 -21.98 8.71 -8.23
CA PRO A 445 -23.26 9.23 -8.65
C PRO A 445 -23.59 10.58 -8.01
N ALA A 446 -23.42 10.72 -6.69
CA ALA A 446 -23.67 11.98 -5.99
C ALA A 446 -22.80 13.16 -6.49
N GLY A 447 -21.56 12.89 -6.93
CA GLY A 447 -20.67 13.91 -7.49
C GLY A 447 -21.14 14.48 -8.82
N TYR A 448 -21.91 13.74 -9.61
CA TYR A 448 -22.51 14.24 -10.86
C TYR A 448 -23.64 15.25 -10.61
N GLY A 449 -24.15 15.32 -9.38
CA GLY A 449 -25.07 16.37 -8.96
C GLY A 449 -24.38 17.69 -8.58
N ALA A 450 -23.05 17.75 -8.55
CA ALA A 450 -22.34 18.97 -8.19
C ALA A 450 -22.43 20.04 -9.30
N PRO A 451 -22.54 21.34 -8.95
CA PRO A 451 -22.60 22.44 -9.93
C PRO A 451 -21.46 22.43 -10.93
N ASP A 452 -20.25 22.11 -10.46
CA ASP A 452 -19.06 22.09 -11.31
C ASP A 452 -19.17 21.04 -12.42
N GLN A 453 -19.87 19.93 -12.18
CA GLN A 453 -20.09 18.88 -13.19
C GLN A 453 -21.12 19.31 -14.24
N LEU A 454 -22.23 19.91 -13.80
CA LEU A 454 -23.21 20.49 -14.72
C LEU A 454 -22.57 21.60 -15.57
N ARG A 455 -21.74 22.46 -14.96
CA ARG A 455 -21.01 23.53 -15.63
C ARG A 455 -19.95 23.00 -16.59
N HIS A 456 -19.24 21.93 -16.22
CA HIS A 456 -18.32 21.23 -17.10
C HIS A 456 -19.04 20.65 -18.33
N TYR A 457 -20.15 19.93 -18.12
CA TYR A 457 -20.97 19.39 -19.19
C TYR A 457 -21.49 20.48 -20.14
N ALA A 458 -22.03 21.56 -19.59
CA ALA A 458 -22.51 22.71 -20.36
C ALA A 458 -21.40 23.31 -21.23
N ARG A 459 -20.21 23.51 -20.64
CA ARG A 459 -19.04 24.03 -21.34
C ARG A 459 -18.65 23.13 -22.51
N GLU A 460 -18.57 21.82 -22.29
CA GLU A 460 -18.22 20.84 -23.32
C GLU A 460 -19.23 20.86 -24.48
N LYS A 461 -20.53 20.87 -24.19
CA LYS A 461 -21.58 20.92 -25.23
C LYS A 461 -21.57 22.22 -26.02
N LEU A 462 -21.34 23.36 -25.35
CA LEU A 462 -21.17 24.66 -26.02
C LEU A 462 -19.95 24.66 -26.93
N GLN A 463 -18.82 24.11 -26.47
CA GLN A 463 -17.59 24.00 -27.27
C GLN A 463 -17.79 23.13 -28.50
N GLU A 464 -18.34 21.93 -28.33
CA GLU A 464 -18.66 21.01 -29.43
C GLU A 464 -19.54 21.70 -30.48
N ARG A 465 -20.59 22.40 -30.04
CA ARG A 465 -21.54 23.02 -30.96
C ARG A 465 -20.96 24.23 -31.69
N ILE A 466 -20.23 25.11 -30.99
CA ILE A 466 -19.57 26.27 -31.61
C ILE A 466 -18.48 25.81 -32.60
N LEU A 467 -17.71 24.78 -32.24
CA LEU A 467 -16.71 24.19 -33.12
C LEU A 467 -17.36 23.61 -34.38
N LEU A 468 -18.50 22.94 -34.24
CA LEU A 468 -19.24 22.36 -35.37
C LEU A 468 -19.87 23.42 -36.28
N ASP A 469 -20.49 24.47 -35.71
CA ASP A 469 -21.21 25.50 -36.46
C ASP A 469 -20.26 26.53 -37.11
N HIS A 470 -19.11 26.80 -36.49
CA HIS A 470 -18.21 27.90 -36.88
C HIS A 470 -16.76 27.48 -37.14
N GLY A 471 -16.33 26.27 -36.79
CA GLY A 471 -14.96 25.80 -36.99
C GLY A 471 -13.93 26.48 -36.09
N VAL A 472 -14.36 27.09 -34.98
CA VAL A 472 -13.52 27.85 -34.04
C VAL A 472 -13.63 27.23 -32.66
N GLU A 473 -12.50 26.92 -32.04
CA GLU A 473 -12.44 26.57 -30.62
C GLU A 473 -12.54 27.84 -29.78
N VAL A 474 -13.49 27.85 -28.85
CA VAL A 474 -13.73 28.97 -27.93
C VAL A 474 -13.82 28.39 -26.53
N ASN A 475 -13.28 29.07 -25.51
CA ASN A 475 -13.57 28.74 -24.11
C ASN A 475 -14.83 29.52 -23.67
N PRO A 476 -16.00 28.88 -23.47
CA PRO A 476 -17.24 29.57 -23.13
C PRO A 476 -17.20 30.30 -21.78
N ASP A 477 -16.30 29.90 -20.87
CA ASP A 477 -16.08 30.60 -19.60
C ASP A 477 -15.39 31.96 -19.77
N GLU A 478 -14.62 32.13 -20.86
CA GLU A 478 -13.93 33.37 -21.20
C GLU A 478 -14.79 34.29 -22.09
N VAL A 479 -15.96 33.82 -22.52
CA VAL A 479 -16.93 34.61 -23.28
C VAL A 479 -17.90 35.27 -22.32
N SER A 480 -17.89 36.60 -22.27
CA SER A 480 -18.82 37.36 -21.45
C SER A 480 -20.04 37.82 -22.26
N ILE A 481 -21.24 37.46 -21.81
CA ILE A 481 -22.50 37.90 -22.38
C ILE A 481 -23.08 39.03 -21.53
N HIS A 482 -23.35 40.15 -22.19
CA HIS A 482 -23.94 41.33 -21.57
C HIS A 482 -25.38 41.47 -22.07
N THR A 483 -26.33 41.54 -21.14
CA THR A 483 -27.76 41.77 -21.41
C THR A 483 -28.23 42.99 -20.60
N VAL A 484 -29.26 43.67 -21.08
CA VAL A 484 -29.85 44.82 -20.39
C VAL A 484 -31.32 44.50 -20.13
N SER A 485 -31.69 44.35 -18.86
CA SER A 485 -33.10 44.28 -18.43
C SER A 485 -33.60 45.70 -18.12
N ILE A 486 -34.89 45.93 -18.41
CA ILE A 486 -35.58 47.18 -18.12
C ILE A 486 -36.61 46.87 -17.04
N GLU A 487 -36.37 47.33 -15.81
CA GLU A 487 -37.41 47.32 -14.78
C GLU A 487 -38.33 48.52 -15.00
N ILE A 488 -39.61 48.24 -15.27
CA ILE A 488 -40.67 49.25 -15.30
C ILE A 488 -41.41 49.16 -13.96
N ASP A 489 -41.40 50.26 -13.20
CA ASP A 489 -42.00 50.35 -11.86
C ASP A 489 -43.48 49.92 -11.89
N PRO A 490 -43.96 49.00 -11.01
CA PRO A 490 -45.29 48.36 -11.12
C PRO A 490 -46.50 49.30 -10.93
N GLY A 491 -46.29 50.60 -10.76
CA GLY A 491 -47.34 51.60 -10.58
C GLY A 491 -48.10 52.00 -11.86
N PHE A 492 -47.77 51.41 -13.02
CA PHE A 492 -48.38 51.79 -14.29
C PHE A 492 -49.68 51.01 -14.56
N PHE A 493 -50.83 51.66 -14.32
CA PHE A 493 -52.14 51.17 -14.76
C PHE A 493 -52.50 51.78 -16.13
N LEU A 494 -52.86 50.93 -17.10
CA LEU A 494 -53.56 51.38 -18.31
C LEU A 494 -55.04 51.55 -17.97
N ASP A 495 -55.47 52.79 -17.75
CA ASP A 495 -56.89 53.16 -17.75
C ASP A 495 -57.33 53.34 -19.22
N LEU A 496 -58.38 52.63 -19.64
CA LEU A 496 -58.78 52.53 -21.05
C LEU A 496 -59.69 53.67 -21.53
N ASP A 497 -59.95 54.69 -20.69
CA ASP A 497 -60.76 55.84 -21.05
C ASP A 497 -60.04 57.17 -20.75
N TYR A 498 -59.70 57.89 -21.82
CA TYR A 498 -59.33 59.32 -21.94
C TYR A 498 -57.89 59.84 -21.67
N GLU A 499 -57.46 60.62 -22.66
CA GLU A 499 -56.43 61.68 -22.73
C GLU A 499 -54.95 61.36 -22.42
N PHE A 500 -54.15 61.50 -23.48
CA PHE A 500 -52.69 61.48 -23.52
C PHE A 500 -52.09 62.55 -22.58
N ALA A 501 -51.69 62.13 -21.38
CA ALA A 501 -50.65 62.81 -20.62
C ALA A 501 -49.29 62.31 -21.11
N GLY A 502 -48.48 63.22 -21.65
CA GLY A 502 -47.10 62.94 -22.06
C GLY A 502 -46.23 62.41 -20.90
N PRO A 503 -45.04 61.88 -21.21
CA PRO A 503 -44.28 61.00 -20.32
C PRO A 503 -43.88 61.73 -19.04
N SER A 504 -44.51 61.38 -17.91
CA SER A 504 -43.93 61.61 -16.60
C SER A 504 -42.70 60.69 -16.49
N GLU A 505 -41.60 61.25 -16.01
CA GLU A 505 -40.26 60.67 -15.87
C GLU A 505 -40.23 59.34 -15.08
N ALA A 506 -40.71 58.24 -15.65
CA ALA A 506 -40.34 56.91 -15.19
C ALA A 506 -38.90 56.68 -15.65
N GLN A 507 -37.94 56.88 -14.74
CA GLN A 507 -36.56 56.45 -14.96
C GLN A 507 -36.57 54.93 -15.09
N ALA A 508 -36.58 54.46 -16.34
CA ALA A 508 -36.31 53.05 -16.65
C ALA A 508 -34.99 52.67 -15.96
N HIS A 509 -35.08 51.81 -14.94
CA HIS A 509 -33.90 51.25 -14.32
C HIS A 509 -33.36 50.19 -15.27
N TYR A 510 -32.25 50.52 -15.92
CA TYR A 510 -31.51 49.60 -16.76
C TYR A 510 -30.58 48.81 -15.84
N GLU A 511 -30.89 47.56 -15.61
CA GLU A 511 -29.97 46.66 -14.94
C GLU A 511 -29.17 45.92 -16.02
N THR A 512 -27.85 46.11 -16.02
CA THR A 512 -26.97 45.37 -16.94
C THR A 512 -26.53 44.10 -16.24
N GLN A 513 -26.86 42.96 -16.84
CA GLN A 513 -26.41 41.67 -16.35
C GLN A 513 -25.22 41.19 -17.19
N GLN A 514 -24.21 40.68 -16.50
CA GLN A 514 -23.02 40.10 -17.09
C GLN A 514 -22.87 38.66 -16.59
N ARG A 515 -22.69 37.73 -17.53
CA ARG A 515 -22.52 36.29 -17.28
C ARG A 515 -21.47 35.70 -18.22
N SER A 516 -20.90 34.55 -17.89
CA SER A 516 -20.18 33.76 -18.89
C SER A 516 -21.18 33.08 -19.84
N LEU A 517 -20.75 32.64 -21.02
CA LEU A 517 -21.61 31.88 -21.92
C LEU A 517 -22.05 30.55 -21.30
N THR A 518 -21.17 29.91 -20.51
CA THR A 518 -21.48 28.70 -19.75
C THR A 518 -22.60 28.95 -18.75
N ASP A 519 -22.47 29.97 -17.90
CA ASP A 519 -23.46 30.24 -16.86
C ASP A 519 -24.81 30.65 -17.47
N LEU A 520 -24.79 31.45 -18.54
CA LEU A 520 -26.00 31.81 -19.28
C LEU A 520 -26.72 30.60 -19.89
N SER A 521 -25.99 29.58 -20.35
CA SER A 521 -26.60 28.36 -20.91
C SER A 521 -27.31 27.49 -19.87
N LEU A 522 -27.01 27.70 -18.58
CA LEU A 522 -27.69 27.06 -17.46
C LEU A 522 -28.94 27.86 -17.02
N GLU A 523 -29.11 29.08 -17.52
CA GLU A 523 -30.30 29.91 -17.28
C GLU A 523 -31.40 29.57 -18.31
N ASN A 524 -32.64 29.33 -17.85
CA ASN A 524 -33.78 29.09 -18.73
C ASN A 524 -34.21 30.40 -19.44
N ILE A 525 -33.81 30.60 -20.70
CA ILE A 525 -34.22 31.77 -21.49
C ILE A 525 -35.64 31.56 -22.04
N ALA A 526 -36.59 32.40 -21.60
CA ALA A 526 -37.98 32.35 -22.05
C ALA A 526 -38.12 32.60 -23.56
N VAL A 527 -39.08 31.93 -24.20
CA VAL A 527 -39.39 32.09 -25.64
C VAL A 527 -39.72 33.55 -25.99
N THR A 528 -40.22 34.30 -25.01
CA THR A 528 -40.65 35.69 -25.10
C THR A 528 -39.61 36.70 -24.61
N ASP A 529 -38.36 36.29 -24.37
CA ASP A 529 -37.30 37.20 -23.90
C ASP A 529 -36.80 38.11 -25.03
N LEU A 530 -37.66 39.06 -25.39
CA LEU A 530 -37.40 40.12 -26.36
C LEU A 530 -36.24 41.00 -25.92
N ASN A 531 -36.03 41.18 -24.61
CA ASN A 531 -34.92 41.96 -24.08
C ASN A 531 -33.58 41.28 -24.38
N PHE A 532 -33.48 39.97 -24.17
CA PHE A 532 -32.29 39.19 -24.53
C PHE A 532 -31.99 39.25 -26.02
N LEU A 533 -33.01 39.03 -26.87
CA LEU A 533 -32.85 39.06 -28.34
C LEU A 533 -32.42 40.42 -28.89
N LEU A 534 -32.82 41.52 -28.22
CA LEU A 534 -32.51 42.88 -28.66
C LEU A 534 -31.17 43.40 -28.08
N THR A 535 -30.80 43.00 -26.87
CA THR A 535 -29.71 43.64 -26.12
C THR A 535 -28.45 42.79 -25.96
N SER A 536 -28.53 41.46 -26.16
CA SER A 536 -27.38 40.58 -25.90
C SER A 536 -26.17 40.85 -26.80
N ARG A 537 -24.99 40.92 -26.18
CA ARG A 537 -23.69 41.09 -26.86
C ARG A 537 -22.64 40.17 -26.21
N ALA A 538 -21.83 39.52 -27.03
CA ALA A 538 -20.75 38.63 -26.60
C ALA A 538 -19.38 39.29 -26.73
N PHE A 539 -18.56 39.18 -25.69
CA PHE A 539 -17.21 39.72 -25.62
C PHE A 539 -16.21 38.63 -25.25
N ASP A 540 -14.98 38.72 -25.77
CA ASP A 540 -13.87 37.86 -25.37
C ASP A 540 -13.23 38.33 -24.06
N ALA A 541 -12.21 37.60 -23.59
CA ALA A 541 -11.44 37.92 -22.39
C ALA A 541 -10.72 39.28 -22.45
N GLN A 542 -10.55 39.87 -23.65
CA GLN A 542 -9.96 41.19 -23.85
C GLN A 542 -11.02 42.31 -23.97
N GLY A 543 -12.30 41.98 -23.84
CA GLY A 543 -13.41 42.92 -23.97
C GLY A 543 -13.76 43.29 -25.41
N GLN A 544 -13.26 42.54 -26.40
CA GLN A 544 -13.57 42.76 -27.81
C GLN A 544 -14.81 41.96 -28.23
N LEU A 545 -15.64 42.57 -29.07
CA LEU A 545 -16.90 41.99 -29.53
C LEU A 545 -16.66 40.75 -30.41
N ILE A 546 -17.29 39.63 -30.07
CA ILE A 546 -17.23 38.39 -30.85
C ILE A 546 -18.34 38.40 -31.91
N GLY A 547 -17.98 38.77 -33.14
CA GLY A 547 -18.93 39.08 -34.20
C GLY A 547 -19.81 37.92 -34.72
N PHE A 548 -19.42 36.66 -34.50
CA PHE A 548 -20.20 35.48 -34.91
C PHE A 548 -21.22 35.06 -33.83
N LEU A 549 -20.98 35.38 -32.55
CA LEU A 549 -21.88 35.11 -31.43
C LEU A 549 -22.96 36.20 -31.31
N LYS A 550 -23.82 36.31 -32.32
CA LYS A 550 -24.92 37.29 -32.34
C LYS A 550 -26.09 36.84 -31.45
N ALA A 551 -26.89 37.78 -30.98
CA ALA A 551 -28.07 37.53 -30.13
C ALA A 551 -28.97 36.38 -30.61
N GLY A 552 -29.32 36.34 -31.90
CA GLY A 552 -30.14 35.26 -32.47
C GLY A 552 -29.45 33.90 -32.50
N TYR A 553 -28.13 33.87 -32.67
CA TYR A 553 -27.35 32.63 -32.57
C TYR A 553 -27.24 32.17 -31.13
N LEU A 554 -26.94 33.06 -30.19
CA LEU A 554 -26.88 32.75 -28.75
C LEU A 554 -28.22 32.19 -28.23
N PHE A 555 -29.32 32.83 -28.64
CA PHE A 555 -30.67 32.37 -28.29
C PHE A 555 -30.97 30.97 -28.87
N GLY A 556 -30.65 30.75 -30.15
CA GLY A 556 -30.81 29.43 -30.78
C GLY A 556 -29.91 28.37 -30.14
N LEU A 557 -28.64 28.69 -29.91
CA LEU A 557 -27.65 27.81 -29.29
C LEU A 557 -28.11 27.31 -27.92
N ILE A 558 -28.52 28.22 -27.03
CA ILE A 558 -28.91 27.87 -25.66
C ILE A 558 -30.19 27.03 -25.66
N ARG A 559 -31.16 27.40 -26.50
CA ARG A 559 -32.45 26.69 -26.58
C ARG A 559 -32.34 25.33 -27.26
N ASP A 560 -31.51 25.21 -28.29
CA ASP A 560 -31.31 23.96 -29.03
C ASP A 560 -30.46 22.97 -28.23
N LEU A 561 -29.50 23.45 -27.44
CA LEU A 561 -28.69 22.60 -26.55
C LEU A 561 -29.44 22.13 -25.30
N ASN A 562 -30.44 22.90 -24.84
CA ASN A 562 -31.34 22.55 -23.72
C ASN A 562 -30.64 21.80 -22.57
N ILE A 563 -29.58 22.39 -22.03
CA ILE A 563 -28.67 21.73 -21.09
C ILE A 563 -29.42 21.17 -19.87
N GLY A 564 -30.48 21.85 -19.42
CA GLY A 564 -31.29 21.45 -18.28
C GLY A 564 -32.04 20.13 -18.46
N GLU A 565 -32.56 19.85 -19.67
CA GLU A 565 -33.27 18.60 -19.98
C GLU A 565 -32.31 17.49 -20.44
N ASP A 566 -31.27 17.86 -21.20
CA ASP A 566 -30.31 16.90 -21.76
C ASP A 566 -29.37 16.32 -20.69
N TYR A 567 -29.08 17.06 -19.61
CA TYR A 567 -28.14 16.60 -18.58
C TYR A 567 -28.67 15.41 -17.75
N PRO A 568 -29.91 15.41 -17.20
CA PRO A 568 -30.50 14.23 -16.57
C PRO A 568 -30.51 12.99 -17.50
N GLN A 569 -30.81 13.17 -18.79
CA GLN A 569 -30.81 12.08 -19.78
C GLN A 569 -29.39 11.55 -20.06
N TYR A 570 -28.41 12.46 -20.13
CA TYR A 570 -27.00 12.12 -20.21
C TYR A 570 -26.56 11.30 -18.99
N LEU A 571 -26.91 11.73 -17.77
CA LEU A 571 -26.59 11.00 -16.55
C LEU A 571 -27.22 9.61 -16.50
N ARG A 572 -28.49 9.47 -16.89
CA ARG A 572 -29.15 8.15 -16.99
C ARG A 572 -28.42 7.23 -17.98
N THR A 573 -27.95 7.78 -19.09
CA THR A 573 -27.16 7.03 -20.07
C THR A 573 -25.80 6.63 -19.48
N LEU A 574 -25.09 7.59 -18.90
CA LEU A 574 -23.75 7.43 -18.34
C LEU A 574 -23.72 6.43 -17.18
N LEU A 575 -24.59 6.60 -16.19
CA LEU A 575 -24.56 5.88 -14.90
C LEU A 575 -25.24 4.52 -14.94
N SER A 576 -26.25 4.32 -15.80
CA SER A 576 -27.03 3.09 -15.84
C SER A 576 -26.72 2.20 -17.05
N THR A 577 -26.76 2.75 -18.27
CA THR A 577 -26.78 1.91 -19.50
C THR A 577 -25.43 1.81 -20.21
N SER A 578 -24.54 2.80 -20.03
CA SER A 578 -23.20 2.79 -20.63
C SER A 578 -22.36 1.62 -20.12
N THR A 579 -21.31 1.25 -20.87
CA THR A 579 -20.37 0.22 -20.43
C THR A 579 -19.68 0.59 -19.12
N THR A 580 -19.34 1.87 -18.96
CA THR A 580 -18.75 2.43 -17.73
C THR A 580 -19.75 2.36 -16.57
N GLY A 581 -21.01 2.74 -16.80
CA GLY A 581 -22.07 2.70 -15.79
C GLY A 581 -22.34 1.29 -15.27
N LYS A 582 -22.38 0.30 -16.17
CA LYS A 582 -22.50 -1.13 -15.80
C LYS A 582 -21.31 -1.63 -14.99
N TRP A 583 -20.10 -1.25 -15.40
CA TRP A 583 -18.89 -1.56 -14.63
C TRP A 583 -18.95 -0.95 -13.23
N HIS A 584 -19.39 0.30 -13.13
CA HIS A 584 -19.50 1.03 -11.88
C HIS A 584 -20.53 0.39 -10.94
N ARG A 585 -21.70 0.00 -11.47
CA ARG A 585 -22.74 -0.74 -10.75
C ARG A 585 -22.22 -2.04 -10.13
N GLU A 586 -21.46 -2.83 -10.91
CA GLU A 586 -20.89 -4.10 -10.44
C GLU A 586 -19.85 -3.89 -9.34
N ARG A 587 -18.98 -2.89 -9.49
CA ARG A 587 -17.95 -2.56 -8.50
C ARG A 587 -18.57 -2.01 -7.21
N TYR A 588 -19.59 -1.17 -7.32
CA TYR A 588 -20.39 -0.72 -6.19
C TYR A 588 -20.99 -1.91 -5.43
N ALA A 589 -21.68 -2.81 -6.14
CA ALA A 589 -22.27 -3.99 -5.52
C ALA A 589 -21.23 -4.85 -4.81
N ARG A 590 -20.03 -5.05 -5.40
CA ARG A 590 -18.95 -5.82 -4.76
C ARG A 590 -18.42 -5.16 -3.48
N VAL A 591 -18.22 -3.84 -3.48
CA VAL A 591 -17.78 -3.11 -2.29
C VAL A 591 -18.85 -3.13 -1.20
N MET A 592 -20.10 -2.89 -1.56
CA MET A 592 -21.21 -2.96 -0.62
C MET A 592 -21.36 -4.36 -0.02
N GLN A 593 -21.16 -5.42 -0.81
CA GLN A 593 -21.16 -6.81 -0.34
C GLN A 593 -20.10 -7.03 0.74
N ALA A 594 -18.85 -6.62 0.47
CA ALA A 594 -17.73 -6.80 1.38
C ALA A 594 -17.91 -5.95 2.65
N GLN A 595 -18.42 -4.73 2.51
CA GLN A 595 -18.78 -3.86 3.63
C GLN A 595 -19.87 -4.48 4.50
N MET A 596 -20.99 -4.93 3.91
CA MET A 596 -22.09 -5.55 4.65
C MET A 596 -21.64 -6.83 5.37
N ARG A 597 -20.69 -7.58 4.81
CA ARG A 597 -20.11 -8.75 5.47
C ARG A 597 -19.29 -8.35 6.70
N LEU A 598 -18.44 -7.32 6.57
CA LEU A 598 -17.68 -6.77 7.70
C LEU A 598 -18.61 -6.25 8.80
N ASP A 599 -19.56 -5.37 8.44
CA ASP A 599 -20.55 -4.80 9.35
C ASP A 599 -21.37 -5.90 10.04
N GLY A 600 -21.68 -6.98 9.32
CA GLY A 600 -22.40 -8.15 9.84
C GLY A 600 -21.59 -8.95 10.87
N ILE A 601 -20.27 -9.06 10.70
CA ILE A 601 -19.38 -9.69 11.69
C ILE A 601 -19.26 -8.81 12.93
N GLU A 602 -19.11 -7.50 12.76
CA GLU A 602 -19.07 -6.56 13.89
C GLU A 602 -20.39 -6.56 14.67
N ALA A 603 -21.53 -6.53 13.97
CA ALA A 603 -22.85 -6.60 14.59
C ALA A 603 -23.05 -7.88 15.39
N LYS A 604 -22.50 -9.01 14.91
CA LYS A 604 -22.48 -10.28 15.66
C LYS A 604 -21.64 -10.16 16.92
N MET A 605 -20.43 -9.62 16.82
CA MET A 605 -19.54 -9.47 17.98
C MET A 605 -20.09 -8.48 19.02
N ALA A 606 -20.78 -7.42 18.56
CA ALA A 606 -21.43 -6.43 19.39
C ALA A 606 -22.77 -6.88 20.00
N GLY A 607 -23.31 -8.02 19.56
CA GLY A 607 -24.60 -8.54 20.04
C GLY A 607 -25.82 -7.78 19.51
N ASP A 608 -25.75 -7.16 18.32
CA ASP A 608 -26.90 -6.47 17.71
C ASP A 608 -27.96 -7.44 17.16
N PHE A 609 -27.54 -8.65 16.79
CA PHE A 609 -28.47 -9.71 16.44
C PHE A 609 -29.14 -10.24 17.71
N LEU A 610 -30.38 -10.69 17.57
CA LEU A 610 -31.08 -11.21 18.74
C LEU A 610 -30.34 -12.44 19.26
N GLY A 611 -29.86 -12.33 20.49
CA GLY A 611 -29.35 -13.46 21.24
C GLY A 611 -30.44 -14.51 21.38
N ASP A 612 -30.05 -15.75 21.19
CA ASP A 612 -30.91 -16.92 21.17
C ASP A 612 -31.17 -17.48 22.58
N GLY A 613 -30.71 -16.79 23.63
CA GLY A 613 -30.89 -17.22 25.00
C GLY A 613 -30.24 -18.58 25.25
N SER A 614 -30.95 -19.50 25.92
CA SER A 614 -30.45 -20.85 26.24
C SER A 614 -30.52 -21.83 25.07
N LEU A 615 -30.65 -21.34 23.83
CA LEU A 615 -30.81 -22.19 22.66
C LEU A 615 -29.47 -22.87 22.27
N PRO A 616 -29.54 -24.02 21.59
CA PRO A 616 -28.40 -24.68 20.99
C PRO A 616 -27.57 -23.75 20.07
N PRO A 617 -26.22 -23.89 20.00
CA PRO A 617 -25.33 -23.03 19.19
C PRO A 617 -25.68 -22.94 17.69
N ASP A 618 -26.31 -23.98 17.15
CA ASP A 618 -26.80 -24.08 15.78
C ASP A 618 -28.00 -23.16 15.50
N LEU A 619 -28.67 -22.64 16.53
CA LEU A 619 -29.74 -21.64 16.45
C LEU A 619 -29.27 -20.22 16.81
N ALA A 620 -27.99 -20.06 17.16
CA ALA A 620 -27.41 -18.77 17.54
C ALA A 620 -27.18 -17.81 16.39
N ASN A 621 -27.29 -16.50 16.69
CA ASN A 621 -27.04 -15.41 15.75
C ASN A 621 -27.79 -15.60 14.41
N ARG A 622 -29.06 -16.00 14.48
CA ARG A 622 -29.88 -16.34 13.31
C ARG A 622 -29.91 -15.21 12.28
N GLY A 623 -30.05 -13.95 12.72
CA GLY A 623 -29.99 -12.80 11.81
C GLY A 623 -28.67 -12.68 11.04
N HIS A 624 -27.54 -13.01 11.67
CA HIS A 624 -26.23 -13.05 10.99
C HIS A 624 -26.16 -14.19 9.95
N LYS A 625 -26.78 -15.34 10.23
CA LYS A 625 -26.88 -16.44 9.26
C LYS A 625 -27.72 -16.06 8.04
N TRP A 626 -28.84 -15.35 8.24
CA TRP A 626 -29.66 -14.83 7.14
C TRP A 626 -28.88 -13.84 6.28
N LEU A 627 -28.17 -12.91 6.92
CA LEU A 627 -27.29 -11.96 6.24
C LEU A 627 -26.22 -12.68 5.41
N THR A 628 -25.54 -13.66 6.01
CA THR A 628 -24.52 -14.46 5.32
C THR A 628 -25.09 -15.16 4.09
N ALA A 629 -26.27 -15.78 4.20
CA ALA A 629 -26.92 -16.47 3.09
C ALA A 629 -27.24 -15.55 1.90
N VAL A 630 -27.75 -14.34 2.15
CA VAL A 630 -28.03 -13.38 1.07
C VAL A 630 -26.75 -12.76 0.51
N LEU A 631 -25.71 -12.57 1.31
CA LEU A 631 -24.43 -12.05 0.83
C LEU A 631 -23.66 -13.07 0.00
N ASP A 632 -23.70 -14.36 0.35
CA ASP A 632 -23.04 -15.41 -0.43
C ASP A 632 -23.73 -15.63 -1.78
N HIS A 633 -25.05 -15.41 -1.84
CA HIS A 633 -25.86 -15.48 -3.07
C HIS A 633 -26.78 -14.26 -3.20
N PRO A 634 -26.28 -13.10 -3.71
CA PRO A 634 -27.05 -11.86 -3.80
C PRO A 634 -28.24 -11.89 -4.76
N VAL A 635 -28.22 -12.77 -5.76
CA VAL A 635 -29.36 -13.01 -6.66
C VAL A 635 -30.27 -14.07 -6.05
N GLU A 636 -31.58 -13.82 -6.02
CA GLU A 636 -32.54 -14.81 -5.56
C GLU A 636 -32.53 -16.03 -6.49
N SER A 637 -32.14 -17.18 -5.95
CA SER A 637 -32.00 -18.42 -6.70
C SER A 637 -32.11 -19.63 -5.76
N ASP A 638 -32.34 -20.81 -6.33
CA ASP A 638 -32.39 -22.07 -5.60
C ASP A 638 -31.02 -22.48 -5.03
N ASP A 639 -29.93 -21.87 -5.49
CA ASP A 639 -28.57 -22.09 -4.98
C ASP A 639 -28.32 -21.39 -3.63
N ARG A 640 -29.18 -20.43 -3.22
CA ARG A 640 -29.04 -19.73 -1.94
C ARG A 640 -29.32 -20.70 -0.78
N ALA A 641 -28.36 -20.80 0.14
CA ALA A 641 -28.49 -21.67 1.31
C ALA A 641 -29.74 -21.32 2.15
N THR A 642 -30.51 -22.33 2.53
CA THR A 642 -31.62 -22.18 3.49
C THR A 642 -31.07 -22.09 4.90
N VAL A 643 -31.67 -21.25 5.74
CA VAL A 643 -31.36 -21.19 7.17
C VAL A 643 -32.55 -21.74 7.94
N GLU A 644 -32.32 -22.75 8.79
CA GLU A 644 -33.38 -23.44 9.54
C GLU A 644 -34.51 -24.00 8.63
N GLY A 645 -34.16 -24.39 7.40
CA GLY A 645 -35.11 -24.89 6.41
C GLY A 645 -35.96 -23.81 5.72
N HIS A 646 -35.71 -22.54 6.01
CA HIS A 646 -36.41 -21.41 5.38
C HIS A 646 -35.57 -20.77 4.26
N ARG A 647 -36.26 -20.39 3.18
CA ARG A 647 -35.71 -19.53 2.12
C ARG A 647 -35.59 -18.11 2.66
N ILE A 648 -34.43 -17.49 2.43
CA ILE A 648 -34.10 -16.16 2.91
C ILE A 648 -34.19 -15.17 1.75
N GLN A 649 -34.85 -14.04 1.98
CA GLN A 649 -35.07 -12.97 1.03
C GLN A 649 -34.52 -11.63 1.54
N ALA A 650 -34.07 -10.81 0.61
CA ALA A 650 -33.74 -9.40 0.83
C ALA A 650 -34.78 -8.54 0.09
N SER A 651 -35.32 -7.53 0.77
CA SER A 651 -36.34 -6.63 0.26
C SER A 651 -35.93 -5.18 0.55
N PRO A 652 -36.06 -4.23 -0.40
CA PRO A 652 -35.94 -2.82 -0.07
C PRO A 652 -37.14 -2.39 0.77
N LEU A 653 -36.93 -1.45 1.68
CA LEU A 653 -38.02 -0.88 2.46
C LEU A 653 -38.68 0.25 1.68
N SER A 654 -40.00 0.14 1.47
CA SER A 654 -40.80 1.24 0.92
C SER A 654 -41.79 1.76 1.97
N ILE A 655 -41.98 3.08 2.00
CA ILE A 655 -42.99 3.77 2.82
C ILE A 655 -44.05 4.34 1.89
N ASN A 656 -45.30 3.90 2.04
CA ASN A 656 -46.43 4.33 1.20
C ASN A 656 -46.15 4.22 -0.32
N GLY A 657 -45.41 3.19 -0.73
CA GLY A 657 -45.01 2.98 -2.13
C GLY A 657 -43.76 3.76 -2.57
N VAL A 658 -43.19 4.60 -1.70
CA VAL A 658 -41.92 5.29 -1.95
C VAL A 658 -40.75 4.43 -1.46
N PRO A 659 -39.88 3.91 -2.35
CA PRO A 659 -38.72 3.13 -1.93
C PRO A 659 -37.70 4.00 -1.22
N LEU A 660 -37.14 3.49 -0.12
CA LEU A 660 -36.07 4.13 0.63
C LEU A 660 -34.72 3.55 0.20
N SER A 661 -33.90 4.39 -0.42
CA SER A 661 -32.64 3.98 -1.00
C SER A 661 -31.63 3.50 0.06
N GLY A 662 -31.06 2.31 -0.18
CA GLY A 662 -30.09 1.66 0.70
C GLY A 662 -30.64 1.05 1.99
N VAL A 663 -31.94 1.17 2.28
CA VAL A 663 -32.57 0.54 3.47
C VAL A 663 -33.16 -0.81 3.07
N LEU A 664 -32.62 -1.89 3.63
CA LEU A 664 -33.00 -3.25 3.28
C LEU A 664 -33.57 -4.00 4.49
N ALA A 665 -34.48 -4.92 4.23
CA ALA A 665 -34.97 -5.91 5.18
C ALA A 665 -34.61 -7.31 4.70
N ILE A 666 -34.01 -8.10 5.58
CA ILE A 666 -33.61 -9.48 5.33
C ILE A 666 -34.41 -10.38 6.26
N GLY A 667 -35.04 -11.41 5.72
CA GLY A 667 -35.79 -12.37 6.53
C GLY A 667 -36.29 -13.54 5.70
N VAL A 668 -37.12 -14.38 6.32
CA VAL A 668 -37.69 -15.54 5.63
C VAL A 668 -38.77 -15.13 4.64
N GLU A 669 -38.90 -15.87 3.54
CA GLU A 669 -40.01 -15.73 2.59
C GLU A 669 -41.37 -15.94 3.28
N ALA A 670 -41.48 -17.01 4.06
CA ALA A 670 -42.68 -17.34 4.82
C ALA A 670 -42.75 -16.54 6.13
N ARG A 671 -42.98 -15.22 6.05
CA ARG A 671 -43.02 -14.30 7.21
C ARG A 671 -44.07 -14.66 8.28
N ALA A 672 -45.08 -15.45 7.94
CA ALA A 672 -46.04 -16.00 8.90
C ALA A 672 -45.43 -17.10 9.80
N SER A 673 -44.36 -17.75 9.35
CA SER A 673 -43.64 -18.80 10.09
C SER A 673 -42.58 -18.19 11.01
N VAL A 674 -41.85 -17.18 10.54
CA VAL A 674 -40.89 -16.43 11.35
C VAL A 674 -41.10 -14.93 11.11
N GLY A 675 -41.62 -14.24 12.12
CA GLY A 675 -41.95 -12.81 12.04
C GLY A 675 -40.77 -11.86 12.21
N SER A 676 -39.57 -12.38 12.48
CA SER A 676 -38.37 -11.58 12.69
C SER A 676 -37.74 -11.12 11.37
N LEU A 677 -37.14 -9.93 11.39
CA LEU A 677 -36.50 -9.29 10.23
C LEU A 677 -35.21 -8.62 10.67
N VAL A 678 -34.14 -8.76 9.87
CA VAL A 678 -32.93 -7.97 10.02
C VAL A 678 -33.05 -6.74 9.12
N ILE A 679 -33.03 -5.56 9.71
CA ILE A 679 -33.04 -4.28 9.00
C ILE A 679 -31.62 -3.78 8.85
N PHE A 680 -31.24 -3.47 7.62
CA PHE A 680 -29.99 -2.83 7.27
C PHE A 680 -30.22 -1.34 7.04
N THR A 681 -29.60 -0.51 7.88
CA THR A 681 -29.66 0.95 7.86
C THR A 681 -28.24 1.51 7.80
N PRO A 682 -27.63 1.55 6.60
CA PRO A 682 -26.25 2.02 6.46
C PRO A 682 -26.15 3.47 6.93
N GLN A 683 -25.13 3.81 7.71
CA GLN A 683 -24.91 5.19 8.20
C GLN A 683 -26.09 5.76 9.02
N ALA A 684 -26.84 4.90 9.70
CA ALA A 684 -27.83 5.36 10.66
C ALA A 684 -27.18 6.32 11.69
N PRO A 685 -27.88 7.37 12.13
CA PRO A 685 -27.33 8.40 13.03
C PRO A 685 -26.92 7.86 14.40
N ASP A 686 -27.39 6.66 14.76
CA ASP A 686 -27.06 5.93 15.97
C ASP A 686 -25.83 5.00 15.83
N GLY A 687 -25.21 4.94 14.65
CA GLY A 687 -24.05 4.08 14.38
C GLY A 687 -24.36 2.59 14.25
N THR A 688 -25.63 2.19 14.12
CA THR A 688 -26.04 0.79 14.02
C THR A 688 -26.50 0.42 12.62
N CYS A 689 -25.71 -0.41 11.94
CA CYS A 689 -26.01 -0.84 10.58
C CYS A 689 -27.06 -1.97 10.52
N PHE A 690 -27.03 -2.91 11.47
CA PHE A 690 -27.94 -4.06 11.48
C PHE A 690 -28.77 -4.09 12.75
N ARG A 691 -30.07 -4.33 12.59
CA ARG A 691 -31.02 -4.46 13.69
C ARG A 691 -31.92 -5.65 13.44
N GLU A 692 -31.87 -6.68 14.30
CA GLU A 692 -32.85 -7.76 14.22
C GLU A 692 -34.10 -7.38 15.04
N MET A 693 -35.21 -7.21 14.32
CA MET A 693 -36.53 -6.91 14.87
C MET A 693 -37.31 -8.22 15.04
N SER A 694 -37.92 -8.43 16.20
CA SER A 694 -38.71 -9.62 16.50
C SER A 694 -40.10 -9.58 15.87
N SER A 695 -40.60 -8.39 15.53
CA SER A 695 -41.94 -8.20 15.00
C SER A 695 -42.06 -6.97 14.08
N PRO A 696 -43.06 -6.94 13.18
CA PRO A 696 -43.38 -5.75 12.38
C PRO A 696 -43.70 -4.49 13.22
N LYS A 697 -44.16 -4.68 14.47
CA LYS A 697 -44.46 -3.57 15.39
C LYS A 697 -43.18 -2.87 15.87
N GLU A 698 -42.11 -3.62 16.10
CA GLU A 698 -40.80 -3.04 16.45
C GLU A 698 -40.22 -2.25 15.29
N LEU A 699 -40.35 -2.76 14.05
CA LEU A 699 -40.00 -2.00 12.85
C LEU A 699 -40.77 -0.68 12.78
N GLN A 700 -42.09 -0.70 13.00
CA GLN A 700 -42.89 0.53 13.00
C GLN A 700 -42.41 1.53 14.09
N GLN A 701 -42.06 1.04 15.28
CA GLN A 701 -41.55 1.90 16.35
C GLN A 701 -40.22 2.54 15.98
N PHE A 702 -39.29 1.76 15.42
CA PHE A 702 -38.00 2.22 14.94
C PHE A 702 -38.14 3.33 13.88
N LEU A 703 -39.03 3.15 12.89
CA LEU A 703 -39.25 4.16 11.85
C LEU A 703 -39.80 5.49 12.39
N LEU A 704 -40.49 5.46 13.53
CA LEU A 704 -41.09 6.63 14.16
C LEU A 704 -40.16 7.30 15.18
N GLU A 705 -38.94 6.80 15.38
CA GLU A 705 -37.95 7.40 16.25
C GLU A 705 -37.53 8.78 15.73
N PRO A 706 -37.56 9.84 16.56
CA PRO A 706 -37.19 11.19 16.12
C PRO A 706 -35.77 11.28 15.56
N ALA A 707 -34.84 10.49 16.11
CA ALA A 707 -33.45 10.44 15.64
C ALA A 707 -33.33 9.91 14.20
N MET A 708 -34.27 9.06 13.76
CA MET A 708 -34.25 8.43 12.45
C MET A 708 -35.00 9.22 11.37
N LEU A 709 -35.78 10.25 11.75
CA LEU A 709 -36.67 10.96 10.82
C LEU A 709 -35.91 11.56 9.63
N ASP A 710 -34.90 12.39 9.88
CA ASP A 710 -34.16 13.05 8.80
C ASP A 710 -33.34 12.07 7.98
N TYR A 711 -32.84 11.01 8.62
CA TYR A 711 -32.17 9.91 7.93
C TYR A 711 -33.12 9.22 6.94
N LEU A 712 -34.29 8.77 7.38
CA LEU A 712 -35.25 8.04 6.54
C LEU A 712 -35.83 8.91 5.43
N VAL A 713 -36.13 10.17 5.73
CA VAL A 713 -36.58 11.15 4.74
C VAL A 713 -35.50 11.38 3.68
N GLY A 714 -34.23 11.50 4.09
CA GLY A 714 -33.11 11.66 3.17
C GLY A 714 -32.86 10.47 2.24
N ARG A 715 -33.37 9.27 2.58
CA ARG A 715 -33.30 8.07 1.72
C ARG A 715 -34.33 8.07 0.59
N ALA A 716 -35.34 8.93 0.63
CA ALA A 716 -36.31 9.06 -0.45
C ALA A 716 -35.82 10.00 -1.55
N ALA A 717 -36.32 9.80 -2.78
CA ALA A 717 -36.11 10.74 -3.89
C ALA A 717 -36.61 12.13 -3.52
N LEU A 718 -35.90 13.18 -3.97
CA LEU A 718 -36.17 14.57 -3.59
C LEU A 718 -37.66 14.97 -3.72
N PRO A 719 -38.37 14.64 -4.82
CA PRO A 719 -39.79 14.97 -4.97
C PRO A 719 -40.72 14.26 -3.94
N SER A 720 -40.29 13.12 -3.40
CA SER A 720 -41.09 12.29 -2.49
C SER A 720 -40.77 12.52 -1.00
N GLN A 721 -39.74 13.32 -0.67
CA GLN A 721 -39.33 13.54 0.72
C GLN A 721 -40.44 14.17 1.57
N ALA A 722 -41.22 15.10 1.02
CA ALA A 722 -42.34 15.73 1.71
C ALA A 722 -43.43 14.71 2.09
N GLU A 723 -43.71 13.76 1.20
CA GLU A 723 -44.67 12.68 1.42
C GLU A 723 -44.17 11.72 2.50
N VAL A 724 -42.92 11.26 2.41
CA VAL A 724 -42.31 10.36 3.41
C VAL A 724 -42.25 11.03 4.78
N ARG A 725 -41.84 12.30 4.85
CA ARG A 725 -41.83 13.07 6.10
C ARG A 725 -43.23 13.16 6.71
N ARG A 726 -44.25 13.41 5.90
CA ARG A 726 -45.65 13.46 6.34
C ARG A 726 -46.13 12.11 6.88
N ALA A 727 -45.80 11.01 6.20
CA ALA A 727 -46.12 9.64 6.64
C ALA A 727 -45.49 9.28 7.99
N LEU A 728 -44.24 9.71 8.22
CA LEU A 728 -43.50 9.44 9.47
C LEU A 728 -43.89 10.37 10.64
N THR A 729 -44.59 11.47 10.38
CA THR A 729 -44.91 12.50 11.39
C THR A 729 -46.40 12.65 11.66
N VAL A 730 -47.17 13.07 10.65
CA VAL A 730 -48.58 13.45 10.79
C VAL A 730 -49.50 12.26 10.55
N ASP A 731 -49.23 11.47 9.51
CA ASP A 731 -50.11 10.39 9.04
C ASP A 731 -49.68 9.00 9.56
N ARG A 732 -49.21 8.94 10.82
CA ARG A 732 -48.63 7.72 11.43
C ARG A 732 -49.57 6.53 11.44
N ASP A 733 -50.87 6.77 11.61
CA ASP A 733 -51.91 5.73 11.62
C ASP A 733 -52.17 5.14 10.23
N ALA A 734 -51.78 5.86 9.16
CA ALA A 734 -51.87 5.43 7.77
C ALA A 734 -50.51 4.98 7.19
N LEU A 735 -49.46 4.91 8.02
CA LEU A 735 -48.13 4.46 7.62
C LEU A 735 -48.20 3.01 7.13
N PHE A 736 -47.93 2.80 5.84
CA PHE A 736 -47.86 1.50 5.22
C PHE A 736 -46.43 1.19 4.78
N MET A 737 -45.95 0.00 5.14
CA MET A 737 -44.62 -0.49 4.78
C MET A 737 -44.75 -1.63 3.79
N GLU A 738 -43.96 -1.59 2.73
CA GLU A 738 -43.90 -2.65 1.72
C GLU A 738 -42.49 -3.24 1.64
N LEU A 739 -42.42 -4.57 1.61
CA LEU A 739 -41.18 -5.36 1.57
C LEU A 739 -41.28 -6.40 0.45
N LEU A 740 -41.19 -5.94 -0.79
CA LEU A 740 -41.16 -6.79 -1.97
C LEU A 740 -39.75 -7.40 -2.14
N PRO A 741 -39.62 -8.72 -2.35
CA PRO A 741 -38.31 -9.33 -2.55
C PRO A 741 -37.65 -8.85 -3.85
N CYS A 742 -36.34 -8.64 -3.81
CA CYS A 742 -35.54 -8.39 -5.01
C CYS A 742 -35.33 -9.71 -5.77
N SER A 743 -35.87 -9.79 -6.99
CA SER A 743 -35.63 -10.92 -7.90
C SER A 743 -34.25 -10.87 -8.55
N GLU A 744 -33.67 -9.68 -8.69
CA GLU A 744 -32.32 -9.46 -9.21
C GLU A 744 -31.28 -9.34 -8.08
N ASN A 745 -30.04 -8.99 -8.43
CA ASN A 745 -29.00 -8.73 -7.43
C ASN A 745 -29.41 -7.53 -6.56
N PHE A 746 -29.74 -7.74 -5.30
CA PHE A 746 -30.24 -6.68 -4.43
C PHE A 746 -29.22 -5.55 -4.20
N LEU A 747 -27.92 -5.83 -4.32
CA LEU A 747 -26.86 -4.84 -4.17
C LEU A 747 -26.75 -3.94 -5.41
N GLU A 748 -26.97 -4.50 -6.60
CA GLU A 748 -27.09 -3.71 -7.84
C GLU A 748 -28.39 -2.89 -7.84
N ALA A 749 -29.48 -3.42 -7.27
CA ALA A 749 -30.73 -2.68 -7.11
C ALA A 749 -30.57 -1.46 -6.19
N VAL A 750 -29.73 -1.53 -5.15
CA VAL A 750 -29.39 -0.36 -4.32
C VAL A 750 -28.65 0.69 -5.14
N TYR A 751 -27.69 0.29 -5.98
CA TYR A 751 -27.01 1.21 -6.90
C TYR A 751 -28.00 1.91 -7.82
N ASP A 752 -28.89 1.15 -8.46
CA ASP A 752 -29.86 1.68 -9.43
C ASP A 752 -30.82 2.68 -8.75
N ALA A 753 -31.26 2.39 -7.52
CA ALA A 753 -32.10 3.31 -6.72
C ALA A 753 -31.37 4.62 -6.37
N GLU A 754 -30.08 4.57 -6.03
CA GLU A 754 -29.29 5.75 -5.73
C GLU A 754 -29.02 6.60 -6.99
N VAL A 755 -28.76 5.97 -8.12
CA VAL A 755 -28.61 6.67 -9.41
C VAL A 755 -29.89 7.42 -9.77
N GLU A 756 -31.06 6.78 -9.64
CA GLU A 756 -32.34 7.45 -9.90
C GLU A 756 -32.62 8.57 -8.89
N ARG A 757 -32.20 8.42 -7.62
CA ARG A 757 -32.30 9.51 -6.62
C ARG A 757 -31.46 10.72 -7.03
N VAL A 758 -30.23 10.51 -7.49
CA VAL A 758 -29.35 11.57 -8.01
C VAL A 758 -29.97 12.24 -9.24
N ILE A 759 -30.40 11.45 -10.22
CA ILE A 759 -31.00 11.96 -11.45
C ILE A 759 -32.25 12.78 -11.11
N SER A 760 -33.11 12.32 -10.21
CA SER A 760 -34.31 13.05 -9.78
C SER A 760 -33.97 14.37 -9.08
N ALA A 761 -32.87 14.41 -8.32
CA ALA A 761 -32.44 15.63 -7.66
C ALA A 761 -31.83 16.64 -8.65
N VAL A 762 -31.09 16.17 -9.65
CA VAL A 762 -30.55 16.99 -10.74
C VAL A 762 -31.68 17.53 -11.63
N ASP A 763 -32.66 16.69 -11.96
CA ASP A 763 -33.84 17.07 -12.75
C ASP A 763 -34.65 18.19 -12.08
N GLU A 764 -34.88 18.09 -10.76
CA GLU A 764 -35.53 19.15 -9.98
C GLU A 764 -34.69 20.45 -9.98
N GLN A 765 -33.36 20.33 -9.90
CA GLN A 765 -32.45 21.47 -9.93
C GLN A 765 -32.46 22.19 -11.29
N THR A 766 -32.54 21.46 -12.40
CA THR A 766 -32.52 22.04 -13.75
C THR A 766 -33.87 22.59 -14.21
N HIS A 767 -34.99 22.11 -13.64
CA HIS A 767 -36.35 22.54 -14.00
C HIS A 767 -36.99 23.59 -13.07
N SER A 768 -36.57 23.73 -11.80
CA SER A 768 -37.16 24.74 -10.90
C SER A 768 -36.87 26.17 -11.37
N ASN A 769 -37.92 27.02 -11.48
CA ASN A 769 -37.86 28.35 -12.09
C ASN A 769 -36.71 29.23 -11.55
N TRP A 770 -35.70 29.49 -12.38
CA TRP A 770 -34.46 30.23 -12.08
C TRP A 770 -34.63 31.75 -11.89
N GLU A 771 -35.88 32.24 -11.73
CA GLU A 771 -36.20 33.67 -11.57
C GLU A 771 -35.83 34.24 -10.19
N THR A 772 -35.39 33.40 -9.25
CA THR A 772 -35.02 33.85 -7.90
C THR A 772 -33.50 33.88 -7.76
N ASN A 773 -32.91 35.07 -7.95
CA ASN A 773 -31.57 35.53 -7.56
C ASN A 773 -30.48 34.44 -7.39
N TRP A 774 -29.41 34.46 -8.19
CA TRP A 774 -28.30 33.47 -8.21
C TRP A 774 -27.75 33.06 -6.83
N GLN A 775 -27.89 33.91 -5.80
CA GLN A 775 -27.55 33.60 -4.41
C GLN A 775 -28.49 32.60 -3.71
N SER A 776 -29.78 32.54 -4.07
CA SER A 776 -30.76 31.57 -3.55
C SER A 776 -30.66 30.19 -4.22
N ALA A 777 -30.17 30.14 -5.47
CA ALA A 777 -29.93 28.88 -6.20
C ALA A 777 -28.85 28.00 -5.53
N TRP A 778 -27.91 28.62 -4.80
CA TRP A 778 -26.89 27.89 -4.03
C TRP A 778 -27.49 27.14 -2.81
N GLU A 779 -28.67 27.51 -2.32
CA GLU A 779 -29.35 26.76 -1.24
C GLU A 779 -30.04 25.48 -1.74
N ILE A 780 -30.56 25.47 -2.98
CA ILE A 780 -31.06 24.24 -3.65
C ILE A 780 -29.88 23.27 -3.89
N THR A 781 -28.72 23.83 -4.25
CA THR A 781 -27.46 23.11 -4.46
C THR A 781 -26.97 22.34 -3.21
N LYS A 782 -27.20 22.87 -2.00
CA LYS A 782 -26.90 22.14 -0.74
C LYS A 782 -27.73 20.87 -0.57
N THR A 783 -28.88 20.76 -1.22
CA THR A 783 -29.77 19.60 -1.11
C THR A 783 -29.22 18.40 -1.90
N VAL A 784 -28.65 18.65 -3.09
CA VAL A 784 -27.86 17.65 -3.83
C VAL A 784 -26.54 17.38 -3.11
N GLY A 785 -25.96 18.41 -2.49
CA GLY A 785 -24.83 18.29 -1.56
C GLY A 785 -25.10 17.43 -0.32
N ASN A 786 -26.35 17.21 0.10
CA ASN A 786 -26.70 16.31 1.21
C ASN A 786 -26.85 14.84 0.78
N ILE A 787 -26.91 14.57 -0.54
CA ILE A 787 -26.81 13.21 -1.11
C ILE A 787 -25.38 12.67 -0.92
N ILE A 788 -24.39 13.55 -0.69
CA ILE A 788 -22.94 13.29 -0.65
C ILE A 788 -22.53 12.24 0.41
N LEU A 789 -23.23 12.12 1.54
CA LEU A 789 -22.80 11.21 2.60
C LEU A 789 -23.15 9.74 2.32
N THR A 790 -24.18 9.49 1.49
CA THR A 790 -24.81 8.17 1.39
C THR A 790 -24.07 7.18 0.48
N PHE A 791 -23.17 7.67 -0.38
CA PHE A 791 -22.72 6.93 -1.56
C PHE A 791 -21.24 7.21 -1.91
N THR A 792 -20.32 7.15 -0.95
CA THR A 792 -18.90 7.48 -1.21
C THR A 792 -17.94 6.30 -1.06
N PRO A 793 -18.10 5.15 -1.72
CA PRO A 793 -17.12 4.07 -1.58
C PRO A 793 -15.71 4.36 -2.17
N PHE A 794 -15.54 5.19 -3.20
CA PHE A 794 -14.31 5.12 -4.03
C PHE A 794 -13.28 6.24 -3.89
N LYS A 795 -13.62 7.47 -3.49
CA LYS A 795 -12.64 8.58 -3.54
C LYS A 795 -12.52 9.52 -2.34
N VAL A 796 -13.55 9.78 -1.53
CA VAL A 796 -13.50 10.97 -0.64
C VAL A 796 -13.90 10.73 0.81
N GLN A 797 -14.69 9.72 1.15
CA GLN A 797 -15.00 9.42 2.54
C GLN A 797 -15.07 7.91 2.66
N LEU A 798 -14.34 7.31 3.58
CA LEU A 798 -14.76 5.96 3.98
C LEU A 798 -16.22 6.07 4.38
N PRO A 799 -17.09 5.11 4.02
CA PRO A 799 -18.36 5.02 4.68
C PRO A 799 -18.05 4.99 6.17
N ILE A 800 -18.39 6.06 6.88
CA ILE A 800 -18.23 6.19 8.33
C ILE A 800 -19.03 5.07 9.05
N ALA A 801 -19.87 4.35 8.32
CA ALA A 801 -20.56 3.13 8.74
C ALA A 801 -19.67 1.88 8.82
N ALA A 802 -18.58 1.79 8.04
CA ALA A 802 -17.67 0.66 8.13
C ALA A 802 -16.74 0.91 9.31
N ILE A 803 -17.02 0.22 10.41
CA ILE A 803 -16.21 0.00 11.61
C ILE A 803 -16.61 0.81 12.85
N ARG A 804 -17.57 0.26 13.61
CA ARG A 804 -17.88 0.69 14.98
C ARG A 804 -16.67 0.62 15.91
N SER A 805 -15.72 -0.28 15.63
CA SER A 805 -14.51 -0.39 16.45
C SER A 805 -13.60 0.84 16.35
N PHE A 806 -13.60 1.51 15.20
CA PHE A 806 -12.75 2.66 14.89
C PHE A 806 -13.46 3.99 15.05
N TYR A 807 -14.79 4.06 14.90
CA TYR A 807 -15.57 5.25 15.30
C TYR A 807 -15.32 5.61 16.79
N ALA A 808 -15.22 4.61 17.67
CA ALA A 808 -14.86 4.79 19.07
C ALA A 808 -13.40 5.27 19.26
N ILE A 809 -12.44 4.68 18.53
CA ILE A 809 -11.02 5.09 18.53
C ILE A 809 -10.88 6.54 18.01
N TRP A 810 -11.60 6.89 16.94
CA TRP A 810 -11.59 8.20 16.31
C TRP A 810 -12.26 9.27 17.17
N GLN A 811 -13.36 8.99 17.88
CA GLN A 811 -13.93 9.91 18.87
C GLN A 811 -12.93 10.24 19.99
N GLY A 812 -12.02 9.31 20.33
CA GLY A 812 -10.91 9.54 21.25
C GLY A 812 -9.79 10.43 20.68
N VAL A 813 -9.45 10.27 19.39
CA VAL A 813 -8.32 10.93 18.71
C VAL A 813 -8.71 12.27 18.05
N GLY A 814 -9.95 12.38 17.55
CA GLY A 814 -10.48 13.49 16.76
C GLY A 814 -10.69 14.79 17.53
N LYS A 815 -10.55 14.79 18.87
CA LYS A 815 -10.49 16.03 19.66
C LYS A 815 -9.20 16.84 19.43
N ALA A 816 -8.26 16.38 18.59
CA ALA A 816 -6.95 17.00 18.38
C ALA A 816 -6.56 17.26 16.91
N ALA A 817 -7.43 17.01 15.93
CA ALA A 817 -7.08 17.19 14.51
C ALA A 817 -8.26 17.74 13.72
N ASP A 818 -8.40 19.07 13.73
CA ASP A 818 -9.12 19.79 12.70
C ASP A 818 -8.16 20.01 11.51
N GLU A 819 -8.72 19.86 10.31
CA GLU A 819 -8.17 20.15 8.97
C GLU A 819 -7.49 19.02 8.16
N GLU A 820 -7.97 18.95 6.91
CA GLU A 820 -7.52 18.23 5.70
C GLU A 820 -7.98 16.79 5.41
N GLY A 821 -8.86 16.70 4.39
CA GLY A 821 -9.50 15.52 3.81
C GLY A 821 -8.59 14.52 3.10
N SER A 822 -7.71 13.86 3.83
CA SER A 822 -7.04 12.61 3.39
C SER A 822 -7.28 11.42 4.33
N ALA A 823 -8.37 11.42 5.09
CA ALA A 823 -8.73 10.33 6.02
C ALA A 823 -8.92 8.91 5.43
N PRO A 824 -9.33 8.70 4.15
CA PRO A 824 -9.71 7.37 3.66
C PRO A 824 -8.62 6.29 3.64
N LEU A 825 -7.47 6.59 3.04
CA LEU A 825 -6.35 5.64 2.92
C LEU A 825 -5.72 5.32 4.28
N TYR A 826 -5.68 6.30 5.20
CA TYR A 826 -5.13 6.10 6.55
C TYR A 826 -5.97 5.14 7.39
N PHE A 827 -7.27 5.05 7.13
CA PHE A 827 -8.16 4.15 7.85
C PHE A 827 -8.07 2.72 7.35
N VAL A 828 -8.06 2.49 6.03
CA VAL A 828 -7.85 1.14 5.46
C VAL A 828 -6.46 0.65 5.88
N GLN A 829 -5.45 1.52 5.86
CA GLN A 829 -4.13 1.21 6.40
C GLN A 829 -4.21 0.92 7.90
N ALA A 830 -4.89 1.73 8.73
CA ALA A 830 -5.03 1.45 10.16
C ALA A 830 -5.77 0.13 10.46
N ALA A 831 -6.79 -0.21 9.66
CA ALA A 831 -7.54 -1.45 9.77
C ALA A 831 -6.71 -2.67 9.36
N LEU A 832 -5.98 -2.59 8.24
CA LEU A 832 -5.00 -3.61 7.84
C LEU A 832 -3.90 -3.76 8.90
N LEU A 833 -3.41 -2.64 9.44
CA LEU A 833 -2.40 -2.63 10.50
C LEU A 833 -2.93 -3.17 11.85
N LEU A 834 -4.25 -3.13 12.11
CA LEU A 834 -4.89 -3.77 13.27
C LEU A 834 -5.06 -5.26 13.02
N ALA A 835 -5.57 -5.63 11.84
CA ALA A 835 -5.67 -7.00 11.36
C ALA A 835 -4.32 -7.74 11.42
N ASP A 836 -3.23 -7.08 11.06
CA ASP A 836 -1.87 -7.62 11.14
C ASP A 836 -1.37 -7.76 12.59
N GLY A 837 -1.92 -6.98 13.53
CA GLY A 837 -1.58 -7.03 14.96
C GLY A 837 -2.34 -8.09 15.76
N LEU A 838 -3.39 -8.70 15.21
CA LEU A 838 -4.16 -9.77 15.84
C LEU A 838 -3.43 -11.11 15.73
N THR A 839 -2.96 -11.60 16.87
CA THR A 839 -2.44 -12.96 17.06
C THR A 839 -3.58 -13.87 17.54
N LEU A 840 -3.88 -14.93 16.81
CA LEU A 840 -4.98 -15.85 17.06
C LEU A 840 -4.43 -17.29 17.06
N PRO A 841 -4.02 -17.82 18.22
CA PRO A 841 -3.30 -19.08 18.30
C PRO A 841 -4.16 -20.23 17.79
N LYS A 842 -3.82 -20.78 16.62
CA LYS A 842 -4.39 -22.03 16.10
C LYS A 842 -3.30 -22.88 15.46
N GLY A 843 -3.32 -24.19 15.72
CA GLY A 843 -2.44 -25.12 15.02
C GLY A 843 -2.61 -25.04 13.50
N ARG A 844 -1.50 -25.02 12.76
CA ARG A 844 -1.52 -24.97 11.29
C ARG A 844 -2.20 -26.22 10.74
N ARG A 845 -3.30 -26.04 10.00
CA ARG A 845 -4.07 -27.14 9.42
C ARG A 845 -3.33 -27.69 8.20
N VAL A 846 -3.30 -29.01 8.08
CA VAL A 846 -2.98 -29.69 6.81
C VAL A 846 -4.27 -30.35 6.33
N LYS A 847 -4.74 -29.95 5.16
CA LYS A 847 -5.90 -30.60 4.54
C LYS A 847 -5.43 -31.92 3.91
N PRO A 848 -6.22 -33.02 4.03
CA PRO A 848 -5.94 -34.23 3.28
C PRO A 848 -5.91 -33.91 1.79
N PHE A 849 -5.17 -34.69 1.01
CA PHE A 849 -5.22 -34.60 -0.45
C PHE A 849 -6.67 -34.73 -0.91
N SER A 850 -7.30 -33.60 -1.23
CA SER A 850 -8.42 -33.58 -2.14
C SER A 850 -7.78 -33.46 -3.51
N ALA A 851 -8.20 -34.28 -4.49
CA ALA A 851 -8.10 -33.82 -5.87
C ALA A 851 -8.68 -32.40 -5.84
N ALA A 852 -7.83 -31.41 -6.11
CA ALA A 852 -8.21 -30.02 -5.94
C ALA A 852 -9.59 -29.83 -6.56
N THR A 853 -10.39 -28.93 -6.00
CA THR A 853 -11.48 -28.35 -6.79
C THR A 853 -10.80 -27.56 -7.89
N VAL A 854 -10.28 -28.27 -8.89
CA VAL A 854 -9.68 -27.72 -10.08
C VAL A 854 -10.82 -27.11 -10.87
N GLY A 855 -10.59 -25.91 -11.40
CA GLY A 855 -11.32 -25.45 -12.56
C GLY A 855 -12.53 -24.58 -12.27
N ARG A 856 -12.36 -23.51 -11.48
CA ARG A 856 -13.16 -22.30 -11.72
C ARG A 856 -12.26 -21.20 -12.26
N SER A 857 -12.51 -20.86 -13.52
CA SER A 857 -11.92 -19.70 -14.16
C SER A 857 -12.13 -18.46 -13.29
N VAL A 858 -11.06 -17.71 -13.00
CA VAL A 858 -11.18 -16.40 -12.33
C VAL A 858 -11.73 -15.34 -13.29
N LEU A 859 -11.70 -15.62 -14.60
CA LEU A 859 -12.17 -14.68 -15.61
C LEU A 859 -13.68 -14.54 -15.55
N ASP A 860 -14.13 -13.41 -15.03
CA ASP A 860 -15.54 -13.02 -15.06
C ASP A 860 -15.98 -12.83 -16.53
N PRO A 861 -16.95 -13.61 -17.04
CA PRO A 861 -17.46 -13.50 -18.41
C PRO A 861 -17.96 -12.12 -18.83
N LYS A 862 -18.19 -11.19 -17.88
CA LYS A 862 -18.56 -9.79 -18.11
C LYS A 862 -17.38 -8.89 -18.53
N THR A 863 -16.15 -9.31 -18.23
CA THR A 863 -14.91 -8.57 -18.57
C THR A 863 -14.39 -8.88 -19.98
N ALA A 864 -14.98 -9.87 -20.64
CA ALA A 864 -14.62 -10.29 -21.99
C ALA A 864 -14.84 -9.17 -23.02
N VAL A 865 -14.04 -9.17 -24.09
CA VAL A 865 -14.25 -8.22 -25.19
C VAL A 865 -15.57 -8.52 -25.91
N PRO A 866 -16.36 -7.50 -26.29
CA PRO A 866 -17.68 -7.70 -26.89
C PRO A 866 -17.68 -8.56 -28.16
N LYS A 867 -16.60 -8.48 -28.94
CA LYS A 867 -16.38 -9.28 -30.14
C LYS A 867 -14.96 -9.80 -30.16
N ALA A 868 -14.82 -11.12 -30.14
CA ALA A 868 -13.52 -11.78 -30.24
C ALA A 868 -12.82 -11.37 -31.56
N PRO A 869 -11.56 -10.94 -31.51
CA PRO A 869 -10.81 -10.61 -32.73
C PRO A 869 -10.68 -11.82 -33.67
N VAL A 870 -10.88 -11.61 -34.97
CA VAL A 870 -10.65 -12.66 -35.98
C VAL A 870 -9.16 -12.71 -36.34
N GLY A 871 -8.64 -13.91 -36.61
CA GLY A 871 -7.26 -14.12 -37.07
C GLY A 871 -6.21 -14.13 -35.97
N MET A 872 -6.58 -14.49 -34.73
CA MET A 872 -5.63 -14.62 -33.63
C MET A 872 -4.81 -15.91 -33.73
N THR A 873 -3.55 -15.86 -33.35
CA THR A 873 -2.63 -17.00 -33.31
C THR A 873 -2.37 -17.41 -31.86
N LEU A 874 -2.65 -18.67 -31.51
CA LEU A 874 -2.30 -19.22 -30.19
C LEU A 874 -0.78 -19.25 -30.02
N ARG A 875 -0.32 -18.70 -28.90
CA ARG A 875 1.06 -18.74 -28.43
C ARG A 875 1.17 -19.82 -27.37
N ASP A 876 2.23 -20.61 -27.45
CA ASP A 876 2.54 -21.68 -26.50
C ASP A 876 3.97 -21.57 -25.95
N ASP A 877 4.60 -20.41 -26.16
CA ASP A 877 6.00 -20.16 -25.82
C ASP A 877 6.13 -19.24 -24.59
N GLY A 878 7.03 -19.61 -23.69
CA GLY A 878 7.48 -18.75 -22.58
C GLY A 878 6.32 -18.18 -21.75
N ILE A 879 6.33 -16.86 -21.56
CA ILE A 879 5.28 -16.15 -20.81
C ILE A 879 3.95 -16.06 -21.56
N TYR A 880 3.92 -16.32 -22.87
CA TYR A 880 2.71 -16.21 -23.70
C TYR A 880 1.91 -17.52 -23.76
N ARG A 881 2.33 -18.54 -23.02
CA ARG A 881 1.68 -19.85 -23.00
C ARG A 881 0.17 -19.74 -22.78
N GLY A 882 -0.62 -20.24 -23.73
CA GLY A 882 -2.09 -20.22 -23.71
C GLY A 882 -2.75 -18.92 -24.16
N LEU A 883 -1.98 -17.88 -24.48
CA LEU A 883 -2.51 -16.60 -24.97
C LEU A 883 -2.66 -16.59 -26.48
N HIS A 884 -3.62 -15.82 -26.95
CA HIS A 884 -3.87 -15.59 -28.35
C HIS A 884 -3.33 -14.21 -28.73
N GLU A 885 -2.40 -14.19 -29.68
CA GLU A 885 -1.79 -12.97 -30.19
C GLU A 885 -2.51 -12.48 -31.44
N LYS A 886 -2.73 -11.17 -31.54
CA LYS A 886 -3.14 -10.48 -32.75
C LYS A 886 -2.05 -9.49 -33.16
N ALA A 887 -1.25 -9.89 -34.15
CA ALA A 887 -0.25 -9.03 -34.79
C ALA A 887 -0.89 -8.22 -35.93
N GLN A 888 -0.49 -6.96 -36.07
CA GLN A 888 -0.86 -6.09 -37.19
C GLN A 888 0.34 -5.27 -37.63
N GLU A 889 0.56 -5.15 -38.93
CA GLU A 889 1.74 -4.47 -39.48
C GLU A 889 1.78 -3.00 -39.04
N GLY A 890 2.87 -2.58 -38.40
CA GLY A 890 3.07 -1.22 -37.87
C GLY A 890 2.41 -0.91 -36.52
N VAL A 891 1.77 -1.89 -35.86
CA VAL A 891 1.11 -1.71 -34.55
C VAL A 891 1.61 -2.78 -33.56
N PRO A 892 1.86 -2.45 -32.28
CA PRO A 892 2.24 -3.45 -31.27
C PRO A 892 1.20 -4.58 -31.15
N SER A 893 1.68 -5.82 -31.04
CA SER A 893 0.84 -7.01 -30.84
C SER A 893 -0.06 -6.88 -29.62
N ARG A 894 -1.30 -7.34 -29.77
CA ARG A 894 -2.28 -7.44 -28.67
C ARG A 894 -2.47 -8.88 -28.25
N PHE A 895 -2.59 -9.11 -26.95
CA PHE A 895 -2.71 -10.45 -26.39
C PHE A 895 -4.09 -10.66 -25.75
N TYR A 896 -4.61 -11.87 -25.87
CA TYR A 896 -5.92 -12.25 -25.38
C TYR A 896 -5.86 -13.59 -24.64
N ALA A 897 -6.38 -13.63 -23.42
CA ALA A 897 -6.74 -14.90 -22.78
C ALA A 897 -8.07 -15.36 -23.40
N VAL A 898 -8.19 -16.65 -23.74
CA VAL A 898 -9.42 -17.21 -24.31
C VAL A 898 -9.92 -18.32 -23.42
N GLN A 899 -11.19 -18.22 -23.01
CA GLN A 899 -11.86 -19.24 -22.20
C GLN A 899 -13.33 -19.31 -22.58
N GLN A 900 -13.86 -20.52 -22.80
CA GLN A 900 -15.27 -20.75 -23.16
C GLN A 900 -15.75 -19.86 -24.31
N GLU A 901 -14.99 -19.82 -25.42
CA GLU A 901 -15.26 -18.99 -26.62
C GLU A 901 -15.27 -17.46 -26.40
N LYS A 902 -14.97 -16.99 -25.18
CA LYS A 902 -14.80 -15.56 -24.88
C LYS A 902 -13.33 -15.19 -24.87
N ALA A 903 -13.02 -14.02 -25.42
CA ALA A 903 -11.67 -13.45 -25.42
C ALA A 903 -11.59 -12.32 -24.39
N TYR A 904 -10.47 -12.23 -23.68
CA TYR A 904 -10.21 -11.27 -22.62
C TYR A 904 -8.93 -10.54 -22.97
N ALA A 905 -8.98 -9.22 -23.11
CA ALA A 905 -7.79 -8.44 -23.39
C ALA A 905 -6.84 -8.52 -22.19
N VAL A 906 -5.56 -8.80 -22.42
CA VAL A 906 -4.57 -8.86 -21.35
C VAL A 906 -3.34 -8.03 -21.70
N ARG A 907 -2.71 -7.47 -20.67
CA ARG A 907 -1.34 -6.95 -20.78
C ARG A 907 -0.43 -7.70 -19.84
N TYR A 908 0.82 -7.85 -20.22
CA TYR A 908 1.82 -8.37 -19.31
C TYR A 908 2.24 -7.26 -18.36
N ASP A 909 2.11 -7.53 -17.06
CA ASP A 909 2.64 -6.66 -16.02
C ASP A 909 4.01 -7.19 -15.61
N SER A 910 5.03 -6.47 -16.05
CA SER A 910 6.42 -6.81 -15.79
C SER A 910 6.76 -6.74 -14.31
N ASP A 911 6.06 -5.90 -13.55
CA ASP A 911 6.29 -5.67 -12.13
C ASP A 911 5.58 -6.70 -11.25
N SER A 912 4.69 -7.52 -11.81
CA SER A 912 4.05 -8.63 -11.07
C SER A 912 4.31 -10.01 -11.67
N ALA A 913 5.11 -10.05 -12.74
CA ALA A 913 5.36 -11.25 -13.55
C ALA A 913 4.08 -11.99 -13.95
N ALA A 914 2.97 -11.27 -14.06
CA ALA A 914 1.64 -11.82 -14.27
C ALA A 914 0.95 -11.13 -15.44
N TRP A 915 0.01 -11.82 -16.06
CA TRP A 915 -0.87 -11.20 -17.04
C TRP A 915 -1.99 -10.48 -16.32
N ARG A 916 -2.30 -9.26 -16.70
CA ARG A 916 -3.38 -8.46 -16.13
C ARG A 916 -4.53 -8.41 -17.11
N VAL A 917 -5.73 -8.78 -16.66
CA VAL A 917 -6.96 -8.65 -17.46
C VAL A 917 -7.34 -7.19 -17.54
N ILE A 918 -7.47 -6.71 -18.77
CA ILE A 918 -8.00 -5.39 -19.09
C ILE A 918 -9.50 -5.55 -19.29
N ASP A 919 -10.29 -5.01 -18.35
CA ASP A 919 -11.72 -4.88 -18.57
C ASP A 919 -11.96 -3.86 -19.68
N SER A 920 -12.47 -4.32 -20.83
CA SER A 920 -12.72 -3.46 -21.99
C SER A 920 -13.73 -2.34 -21.71
N ARG A 921 -14.53 -2.46 -20.64
CA ARG A 921 -15.49 -1.44 -20.20
C ARG A 921 -14.81 -0.30 -19.45
N ARG A 922 -13.66 -0.55 -18.82
CA ARG A 922 -12.84 0.44 -18.10
C ARG A 922 -11.34 0.07 -18.15
N PRO A 923 -10.67 0.26 -19.30
CA PRO A 923 -9.29 -0.18 -19.49
C PRO A 923 -8.27 0.63 -18.66
N ASP A 924 -8.66 1.82 -18.21
CA ASP A 924 -7.92 2.78 -17.39
C ASP A 924 -8.05 2.53 -15.87
N ALA A 925 -8.83 1.53 -15.44
CA ALA A 925 -8.97 1.19 -14.02
C ALA A 925 -7.60 0.93 -13.36
N TYR A 926 -7.42 1.46 -12.13
CA TYR A 926 -6.14 1.38 -11.45
C TYR A 926 -5.75 -0.05 -11.07
N TYR A 927 -6.75 -0.89 -10.78
CA TYR A 927 -6.59 -2.31 -10.53
C TYR A 927 -6.98 -3.11 -11.77
N GLN A 928 -6.16 -4.11 -12.10
CA GLN A 928 -6.42 -5.09 -13.13
C GLN A 928 -6.13 -6.48 -12.59
N LEU A 929 -7.05 -7.41 -12.83
CA LEU A 929 -7.01 -8.76 -12.26
C LEU A 929 -5.76 -9.49 -12.76
N PRO A 930 -4.82 -9.88 -11.87
CA PRO A 930 -3.70 -10.70 -12.25
C PRO A 930 -4.17 -12.13 -12.50
N ILE A 931 -3.75 -12.70 -13.62
CA ILE A 931 -4.09 -14.03 -14.06
C ILE A 931 -2.87 -14.81 -14.50
N GLN A 932 -2.99 -16.13 -14.37
CA GLN A 932 -2.04 -17.09 -14.91
C GLN A 932 -2.79 -18.34 -15.36
N LEU A 933 -2.24 -19.03 -16.36
CA LEU A 933 -2.78 -20.29 -16.85
C LEU A 933 -2.34 -21.42 -15.91
N ASP A 934 -3.25 -22.31 -15.59
CA ASP A 934 -2.98 -23.52 -14.81
C ASP A 934 -2.57 -24.72 -15.67
N ASP A 935 -2.21 -25.83 -15.02
CA ASP A 935 -1.76 -27.04 -15.72
C ASP A 935 -2.88 -27.74 -16.51
N GLN A 936 -4.14 -27.37 -16.27
CA GLN A 936 -5.30 -27.83 -17.03
C GLN A 936 -5.73 -26.84 -18.13
N GLY A 937 -5.00 -25.75 -18.34
CA GLY A 937 -5.33 -24.74 -19.34
C GLY A 937 -6.48 -23.80 -18.93
N VAL A 938 -6.74 -23.66 -17.62
CA VAL A 938 -7.74 -22.74 -17.05
C VAL A 938 -7.05 -21.49 -16.50
N TRP A 939 -7.62 -20.31 -16.75
CA TRP A 939 -7.12 -19.06 -16.19
C TRP A 939 -7.58 -18.88 -14.75
N VAL A 940 -6.64 -18.67 -13.84
CA VAL A 940 -6.92 -18.41 -12.42
C VAL A 940 -6.30 -17.09 -11.97
N HIS A 941 -6.56 -16.70 -10.72
CA HIS A 941 -5.86 -15.60 -10.07
C HIS A 941 -4.35 -15.87 -9.98
N ALA A 942 -3.52 -14.94 -10.46
CA ALA A 942 -2.09 -14.98 -10.18
C ALA A 942 -1.82 -14.30 -8.84
N SER A 943 -1.14 -14.99 -7.93
CA SER A 943 -0.75 -14.43 -6.63
C SER A 943 0.23 -13.27 -6.82
N THR A 944 -0.30 -12.05 -6.91
CA THR A 944 0.46 -10.80 -6.83
C THR A 944 0.23 -10.23 -5.43
N GLY A 945 1.25 -9.73 -4.75
CA GLY A 945 1.08 -9.14 -3.40
C GLY A 945 -0.04 -8.08 -3.35
N LEU A 946 -0.65 -7.87 -2.17
CA LEU A 946 -1.54 -6.73 -1.92
C LEU A 946 -0.75 -5.44 -2.17
N ARG A 947 -1.34 -4.40 -2.78
CA ARG A 947 -0.68 -3.09 -2.92
C ARG A 947 -0.37 -2.53 -1.52
N GLY A 948 0.92 -2.55 -1.18
CA GLY A 948 1.47 -2.42 0.18
C GLY A 948 2.60 -3.42 0.45
N GLY A 949 2.62 -4.55 -0.25
CA GLY A 949 3.76 -5.48 -0.44
C GLY A 949 4.24 -5.39 -1.88
N GLY A 950 5.55 -5.48 -2.07
CA GLY A 950 6.33 -4.99 -3.21
C GLY A 950 6.28 -5.81 -4.51
N LYS A 951 7.16 -5.37 -5.43
CA LYS A 951 7.24 -5.72 -6.85
C LYS A 951 7.82 -7.13 -7.09
N HIS A 952 7.45 -7.74 -8.21
CA HIS A 952 7.96 -9.00 -8.80
C HIS A 952 8.84 -8.76 -10.08
N PRO A 953 9.69 -9.74 -10.49
CA PRO A 953 10.61 -9.59 -11.63
C PRO A 953 10.03 -9.62 -13.04
N VAL A 954 10.62 -8.76 -13.89
CA VAL A 954 10.46 -8.70 -15.35
C VAL A 954 11.09 -9.92 -16.05
N LYS A 955 10.29 -10.80 -16.66
CA LYS A 955 10.75 -11.64 -17.79
C LYS A 955 10.81 -10.79 -19.06
N LYS A 956 11.97 -10.73 -19.72
CA LYS A 956 12.15 -10.03 -21.00
C LYS A 956 11.19 -10.64 -22.05
N LEU A 957 10.44 -9.79 -22.75
CA LEU A 957 9.76 -10.18 -23.99
C LEU A 957 10.83 -10.63 -25.02
N PRO A 958 10.64 -11.78 -25.69
CA PRO A 958 11.36 -12.10 -26.92
C PRO A 958 11.07 -11.00 -27.94
N SER A 959 12.12 -10.30 -28.38
CA SER A 959 12.01 -9.29 -29.43
C SER A 959 11.70 -9.99 -30.76
N GLU A 960 10.62 -9.59 -31.44
CA GLU A 960 10.32 -10.07 -32.78
C GLU A 960 11.35 -9.56 -33.80
N VAL A 961 11.99 -10.53 -34.45
CA VAL A 961 12.64 -10.51 -35.77
C VAL A 961 13.90 -9.65 -35.95
N GLY A 962 15.02 -10.37 -36.04
CA GLY A 962 16.23 -9.96 -36.75
C GLY A 962 17.14 -11.15 -37.02
N LYS A 963 16.88 -11.90 -38.10
CA LYS A 963 17.82 -12.90 -38.64
C LYS A 963 19.14 -12.22 -39.01
N ALA A 964 20.20 -12.44 -38.24
CA ALA A 964 21.57 -12.27 -38.69
C ALA A 964 22.52 -13.18 -37.89
N LYS A 965 23.10 -14.13 -38.64
CA LYS A 965 24.32 -14.94 -38.47
C LYS A 965 25.06 -14.97 -37.13
N ASP A 966 25.45 -16.20 -36.80
CA ASP A 966 26.56 -16.61 -35.94
C ASP A 966 27.68 -15.58 -35.80
N GLU A 967 27.89 -15.10 -34.58
CA GLU A 967 29.19 -14.74 -34.01
C GLU A 967 29.04 -14.68 -32.49
N ALA A 968 29.95 -15.33 -31.77
CA ALA A 968 29.99 -15.33 -30.31
C ALA A 968 30.27 -13.90 -29.81
N GLY A 969 29.24 -13.20 -29.33
CA GLY A 969 29.33 -11.83 -28.82
C GLY A 969 29.22 -11.76 -27.30
N GLN A 970 30.35 -11.50 -26.64
CA GLN A 970 30.42 -11.11 -25.23
C GLN A 970 29.59 -9.83 -25.00
N SER A 971 28.87 -9.77 -23.87
CA SER A 971 28.14 -8.57 -23.45
C SER A 971 29.11 -7.47 -23.00
N GLY A 972 29.54 -6.59 -23.90
CA GLY A 972 30.29 -5.39 -23.53
C GLY A 972 29.38 -4.35 -22.89
N GLY A 973 29.66 -3.96 -21.64
CA GLY A 973 29.01 -2.81 -21.01
C GLY A 973 29.24 -1.51 -21.82
N LYS A 974 28.24 -0.63 -21.88
CA LYS A 974 28.36 0.64 -22.63
C LYS A 974 29.38 1.56 -21.94
N LEU A 975 30.57 1.72 -22.52
CA LEU A 975 31.67 2.49 -21.93
C LEU A 975 31.37 4.00 -21.89
N ARG A 976 31.56 4.63 -20.72
CA ARG A 976 31.37 6.08 -20.50
C ARG A 976 32.46 6.92 -21.18
N TYR A 977 33.69 6.37 -21.32
CA TYR A 977 34.82 7.02 -22.00
C TYR A 977 35.70 5.99 -22.74
N LYS A 978 36.30 6.38 -23.87
CA LYS A 978 37.36 5.59 -24.54
C LYS A 978 38.73 5.98 -23.98
N VAL A 979 39.59 5.01 -23.67
CA VAL A 979 40.97 5.27 -23.22
C VAL A 979 41.92 5.18 -24.41
N ASN A 980 42.69 6.24 -24.66
CA ASN A 980 43.72 6.29 -25.69
C ASN A 980 45.10 6.21 -25.04
N MET A 981 45.87 5.17 -25.37
CA MET A 981 47.17 4.85 -24.77
C MET A 981 48.38 5.31 -25.59
N ASN A 982 48.17 6.02 -26.71
CA ASN A 982 49.25 6.29 -27.67
C ASN A 982 50.46 6.98 -27.01
N ASP A 983 51.62 6.36 -27.20
CA ASP A 983 52.94 6.75 -26.69
C ASP A 983 53.12 6.82 -25.16
N PHE A 984 52.13 6.40 -24.35
CA PHE A 984 52.25 6.43 -22.89
C PHE A 984 53.40 5.54 -22.37
N PHE A 985 53.53 4.31 -22.86
CA PHE A 985 54.60 3.40 -22.42
C PHE A 985 56.01 3.88 -22.80
N ASN A 986 56.11 4.83 -23.74
CA ASN A 986 57.38 5.47 -24.12
C ASN A 986 57.60 6.82 -23.42
N SER A 987 56.61 7.31 -22.67
CA SER A 987 56.63 8.62 -22.03
C SER A 987 57.61 8.69 -20.86
N THR A 988 57.97 9.91 -20.48
CA THR A 988 58.86 10.18 -19.35
C THR A 988 58.24 9.75 -18.02
N GLU A 989 56.92 9.86 -17.90
CA GLU A 989 56.11 9.55 -16.71
C GLU A 989 56.09 8.03 -16.48
N PHE A 990 55.80 7.25 -17.53
CA PHE A 990 55.82 5.79 -17.41
C PHE A 990 57.23 5.24 -17.11
N LYS A 991 58.27 5.74 -17.80
CA LYS A 991 59.66 5.32 -17.53
C LYS A 991 60.13 5.66 -16.13
N LYS A 992 59.64 6.76 -15.55
CA LYS A 992 59.92 7.13 -14.17
C LYS A 992 59.19 6.20 -13.20
N ALA A 993 57.90 5.97 -13.41
CA ALA A 993 57.11 5.04 -12.60
C ALA A 993 57.66 3.61 -12.65
N ASP A 994 58.08 3.10 -13.81
CA ASP A 994 58.66 1.76 -13.96
C ASP A 994 59.95 1.59 -13.14
N LYS A 995 60.79 2.63 -13.13
CA LYS A 995 62.02 2.66 -12.34
C LYS A 995 61.78 2.78 -10.83
N ASP A 996 60.77 3.56 -10.43
CA ASP A 996 60.47 3.84 -9.01
C ASP A 996 59.68 2.70 -8.35
N ILE A 997 58.76 2.06 -9.10
CA ILE A 997 57.91 0.97 -8.62
C ILE A 997 58.66 -0.37 -8.62
N GLN A 998 59.61 -0.58 -9.56
CA GLN A 998 60.37 -1.82 -9.75
C GLN A 998 59.49 -3.09 -9.85
N ALA A 999 58.29 -2.97 -10.44
CA ALA A 999 57.41 -4.13 -10.64
C ALA A 999 57.96 -5.07 -11.72
N LYS A 1000 57.69 -6.38 -11.60
CA LYS A 1000 58.10 -7.37 -12.61
C LYS A 1000 57.50 -7.14 -13.99
N ASP A 1001 56.28 -6.56 -14.06
CA ASP A 1001 55.56 -6.28 -15.31
C ASP A 1001 54.53 -5.14 -15.12
N LEU A 1002 55.01 -3.89 -15.05
CA LEU A 1002 54.15 -2.71 -14.91
C LEU A 1002 53.31 -2.47 -16.17
N GLU A 1003 53.87 -2.70 -17.36
CA GLU A 1003 53.20 -2.54 -18.63
C GLU A 1003 52.00 -3.49 -18.77
N GLY A 1004 52.18 -4.78 -18.44
CA GLY A 1004 51.11 -5.78 -18.45
C GLY A 1004 49.99 -5.46 -17.46
N ALA A 1005 50.33 -4.96 -16.27
CA ALA A 1005 49.34 -4.54 -15.27
C ALA A 1005 48.45 -3.39 -15.77
N VAL A 1006 49.04 -2.39 -16.43
CA VAL A 1006 48.32 -1.26 -17.02
C VAL A 1006 47.39 -1.74 -18.15
N LYS A 1007 47.87 -2.63 -19.03
CA LYS A 1007 47.04 -3.21 -20.10
C LYS A 1007 45.85 -4.00 -19.54
N ASN A 1008 46.08 -4.84 -18.53
CA ASN A 1008 45.03 -5.62 -17.89
C ASN A 1008 43.96 -4.76 -17.21
N ALA A 1009 44.35 -3.66 -16.56
CA ALA A 1009 43.39 -2.75 -15.92
C ALA A 1009 42.46 -2.06 -16.94
N ILE A 1010 43.00 -1.71 -18.11
CA ILE A 1010 42.22 -1.11 -19.20
C ILE A 1010 41.32 -2.16 -19.85
N GLU A 1011 41.81 -3.39 -20.04
CA GLU A 1011 41.00 -4.47 -20.60
C GLU A 1011 39.80 -4.81 -19.70
N LYS A 1012 40.01 -4.90 -18.37
CA LYS A 1012 38.90 -5.02 -17.40
C LYS A 1012 37.91 -3.87 -17.50
N TYR A 1013 38.39 -2.64 -17.57
CA TYR A 1013 37.52 -1.48 -17.77
C TYR A 1013 36.69 -1.59 -19.06
N VAL A 1014 37.29 -2.04 -20.16
CA VAL A 1014 36.61 -2.21 -21.46
C VAL A 1014 35.54 -3.30 -21.44
N LEU A 1015 35.78 -4.40 -20.71
CA LEU A 1015 34.85 -5.54 -20.59
C LEU A 1015 33.69 -5.26 -19.63
N ASP A 1016 34.00 -4.77 -18.43
CA ASP A 1016 33.04 -4.65 -17.32
C ASP A 1016 32.33 -3.28 -17.27
N GLY A 1017 32.72 -2.33 -18.11
CA GLY A 1017 32.11 -1.00 -18.20
C GLY A 1017 32.57 -0.02 -17.12
N SER A 1018 31.75 0.98 -16.78
CA SER A 1018 32.15 2.10 -15.91
C SER A 1018 32.49 1.75 -14.46
N GLY A 1019 32.23 0.51 -14.01
CA GLY A 1019 32.43 0.08 -12.62
C GLY A 1019 33.88 0.15 -12.11
N HIS A 1020 34.86 0.10 -13.02
CA HIS A 1020 36.29 0.14 -12.66
C HIS A 1020 36.94 1.52 -12.80
N LEU A 1021 36.22 2.51 -13.34
CA LEU A 1021 36.74 3.85 -13.55
C LEU A 1021 36.29 4.77 -12.41
N HIS A 1022 37.23 5.13 -11.54
CA HIS A 1022 36.95 5.97 -10.39
C HIS A 1022 37.31 7.43 -10.67
N ARG A 1023 36.51 8.37 -10.17
CA ARG A 1023 36.81 9.80 -10.28
C ARG A 1023 37.77 10.21 -9.16
N TRP A 1024 38.83 10.94 -9.50
CA TRP A 1024 39.70 11.53 -8.49
C TRP A 1024 38.97 12.68 -7.80
N LYS A 1025 38.83 12.61 -6.47
CA LYS A 1025 38.36 13.70 -5.63
C LYS A 1025 39.55 14.58 -5.19
N HIS A 1026 39.57 15.84 -5.61
CA HIS A 1026 40.62 16.79 -5.24
C HIS A 1026 40.59 17.11 -3.73
N ASP A 1027 41.66 16.82 -3.00
CA ASP A 1027 41.79 17.11 -1.56
C ASP A 1027 42.48 18.47 -1.27
N GLY A 1028 42.97 19.15 -2.32
CA GLY A 1028 43.61 20.47 -2.25
C GLY A 1028 45.12 20.46 -1.95
N LYS A 1029 45.76 19.29 -1.78
CA LYS A 1029 47.20 19.20 -1.48
C LYS A 1029 48.09 19.13 -2.72
N ASN A 1030 47.55 18.65 -3.85
CA ASN A 1030 48.29 18.50 -5.11
C ASN A 1030 48.13 19.74 -6.01
N HIS A 1031 49.21 20.19 -6.67
CA HIS A 1031 49.24 21.36 -7.58
C HIS A 1031 48.56 21.07 -8.95
N ILE A 1032 47.38 20.47 -8.93
CA ILE A 1032 46.59 20.16 -10.13
C ILE A 1032 45.38 21.11 -10.17
N ASP A 1033 45.10 21.71 -11.33
CA ASP A 1033 43.97 22.64 -11.49
C ASP A 1033 42.65 21.91 -11.17
N LYS A 1034 41.85 22.48 -10.25
CA LYS A 1034 40.53 21.95 -9.85
C LYS A 1034 39.55 21.80 -11.03
N LYS A 1035 39.79 22.49 -12.14
CA LYS A 1035 38.97 22.37 -13.36
C LYS A 1035 39.29 21.11 -14.18
N GLU A 1036 40.43 20.46 -13.93
CA GLU A 1036 40.79 19.22 -14.62
C GLU A 1036 40.08 18.01 -14.01
N ARG A 1037 39.33 17.30 -14.85
CA ARG A 1037 38.65 16.04 -14.47
C ARG A 1037 39.62 14.88 -14.66
N LEU A 1038 40.13 14.37 -13.54
CA LEU A 1038 40.96 13.18 -13.48
C LEU A 1038 40.16 11.96 -13.02
N PHE A 1039 40.52 10.82 -13.57
CA PHE A 1039 39.98 9.51 -13.25
C PHE A 1039 41.14 8.57 -12.97
N PHE A 1040 40.87 7.40 -12.41
CA PHE A 1040 41.89 6.39 -12.23
C PHE A 1040 41.36 4.97 -12.36
N LEU A 1041 42.27 4.07 -12.72
CA LEU A 1041 42.07 2.62 -12.75
C LEU A 1041 43.02 1.96 -11.75
N ASP A 1042 42.53 0.94 -11.06
CA ASP A 1042 43.30 0.20 -10.05
C ASP A 1042 44.29 -0.79 -10.70
N LEU A 1043 45.59 -0.65 -10.40
CA LEU A 1043 46.63 -1.58 -10.85
C LEU A 1043 46.77 -2.74 -9.86
N THR A 1044 45.74 -3.57 -9.81
CA THR A 1044 45.57 -4.69 -8.84
C THR A 1044 46.68 -5.74 -8.87
N SER A 1045 47.44 -5.87 -9.96
CA SER A 1045 48.49 -6.88 -10.11
C SER A 1045 49.89 -6.40 -9.67
N ILE A 1046 50.00 -5.23 -9.03
CA ILE A 1046 51.27 -4.64 -8.58
C ILE A 1046 51.28 -4.46 -7.06
N GLY A 1047 52.25 -5.10 -6.40
CA GLY A 1047 52.41 -5.11 -4.95
C GLY A 1047 51.92 -6.41 -4.29
N ASN A 1048 52.12 -6.56 -2.98
CA ASN A 1048 51.73 -7.76 -2.21
C ASN A 1048 50.29 -7.71 -1.65
N SER A 1049 49.39 -6.94 -2.28
CA SER A 1049 48.03 -6.68 -1.77
C SER A 1049 46.98 -7.56 -2.46
N THR A 1050 46.01 -8.09 -1.70
CA THR A 1050 44.90 -8.93 -2.18
C THR A 1050 43.61 -8.13 -2.48
N GLY A 1051 43.69 -6.80 -2.48
CA GLY A 1051 42.58 -5.86 -2.76
C GLY A 1051 42.82 -4.99 -4.00
N ARG A 1052 42.44 -3.70 -3.95
CA ARG A 1052 42.55 -2.73 -5.08
C ARG A 1052 44.00 -2.41 -5.52
N GLY A 1053 45.03 -3.01 -4.93
CA GLY A 1053 46.44 -2.69 -5.17
C GLY A 1053 46.86 -1.33 -4.57
N ASP A 1054 48.18 -1.05 -4.53
CA ASP A 1054 48.71 0.22 -3.97
C ASP A 1054 48.86 1.32 -5.02
N TRP A 1055 48.83 0.96 -6.31
CA TRP A 1055 49.14 1.84 -7.44
C TRP A 1055 47.93 2.05 -8.35
N ARG A 1056 47.83 3.24 -8.95
CA ARG A 1056 46.71 3.67 -9.79
C ARG A 1056 47.20 4.25 -11.09
N LEU A 1057 46.60 3.83 -12.20
CA LEU A 1057 46.77 4.52 -13.48
C LEU A 1057 45.85 5.74 -13.48
N VAL A 1058 46.43 6.93 -13.40
CA VAL A 1058 45.68 8.18 -13.49
C VAL A 1058 45.42 8.51 -14.95
N LEU A 1059 44.16 8.80 -15.26
CA LEU A 1059 43.66 9.15 -16.56
C LEU A 1059 43.11 10.58 -16.55
N ARG A 1060 43.56 11.40 -17.48
CA ARG A 1060 43.06 12.74 -17.70
C ARG A 1060 42.11 12.77 -18.88
N ARG A 1061 41.06 13.59 -18.78
CA ARG A 1061 40.20 13.86 -19.93
C ARG A 1061 40.94 14.69 -20.98
N ALA A 1062 41.16 14.11 -22.16
CA ALA A 1062 41.71 14.81 -23.31
C ALA A 1062 40.60 15.61 -24.02
N GLU A 1063 39.46 14.96 -24.31
CA GLU A 1063 38.32 15.54 -25.01
C GLU A 1063 36.99 14.91 -24.55
N LYS A 1064 35.84 15.31 -25.12
CA LYS A 1064 34.53 14.77 -24.74
C LYS A 1064 34.44 13.29 -25.14
N GLY A 1065 34.36 12.41 -24.14
CA GLY A 1065 34.27 10.96 -24.34
C GLY A 1065 35.63 10.25 -24.48
N MET A 1066 36.75 10.93 -24.30
CA MET A 1066 38.09 10.34 -24.43
C MET A 1066 39.00 10.67 -23.23
N LEU A 1067 39.64 9.64 -22.68
CA LEU A 1067 40.63 9.70 -21.61
C LEU A 1067 42.01 9.33 -22.15
N GLN A 1068 43.05 9.92 -21.58
CA GLN A 1068 44.45 9.57 -21.85
C GLN A 1068 45.21 9.41 -20.53
N PRO A 1069 46.21 8.51 -20.45
CA PRO A 1069 47.09 8.41 -19.30
C PRO A 1069 47.76 9.72 -18.94
N PHE A 1070 47.81 10.01 -17.66
CA PHE A 1070 48.44 11.19 -17.09
C PHE A 1070 49.66 10.81 -16.24
N ASP A 1071 49.50 9.85 -15.32
CA ASP A 1071 50.59 9.37 -14.45
C ASP A 1071 50.27 8.01 -13.81
N ILE A 1072 51.22 7.41 -13.10
CA ILE A 1072 50.99 6.26 -12.21
C ILE A 1072 51.40 6.64 -10.80
N LEU A 1073 50.40 6.74 -9.91
CA LEU A 1073 50.61 7.22 -8.54
C LEU A 1073 50.27 6.15 -7.51
N ASN A 1074 50.92 6.24 -6.35
CA ASN A 1074 50.49 5.47 -5.19
C ASN A 1074 49.19 6.08 -4.65
N HIS A 1075 48.26 5.26 -4.17
CA HIS A 1075 47.00 5.75 -3.62
C HIS A 1075 47.19 6.70 -2.42
N LYS A 1076 48.35 6.67 -1.75
CA LYS A 1076 48.69 7.60 -0.66
C LYS A 1076 49.12 8.99 -1.14
N ASP A 1077 49.49 9.10 -2.41
CA ASP A 1077 49.93 10.34 -3.06
C ASP A 1077 48.81 10.99 -3.90
N MET A 1078 47.65 10.33 -4.00
CA MET A 1078 46.43 10.80 -4.67
C MET A 1078 45.47 11.48 -3.70
#